data_AF-A0A960ZGC4-F1
#
_entry.id   AF-A0A960ZGC4-F1
#
_cell.length_a   1.000
_cell.length_b   1.000
_cell.length_c   1.000
_cell.angle_alpha   90.00
_cell.angle_beta   90.00
_cell.angle_gamma   90.00
#
_symmetry.space_group_name_H-M   'P 1'
#
loop_
_entity.id
_entity.type
_entity.pdbx_description
1 polymer ?
#
loop_
_entity_poly.entity_id
_entity_poly.type
_entity_poly.pdbx_seq_one_letter_code
_entity_poly.pdbx_strand_id
1 'polypeptide(L)'
;MAAVIVFFLAQNRNKISTGFNSDVKKITTSSCDDKTKIKDFQVQSYSDHAVVLQWLECNPGHYTIRGQENGMDLWTDFVKDTSSLGSENGIQNLTIGHLNADTQYRFEILDAGGNVVSKLDFSISGNLYSGTQYTGNTYYVSTKGNDGNAGTTVSAPIKTLEKVQQILDTARSPINILFETDGEWVGSLTLPDIPGASINSPVQIGAYGHGNLPRLVGSKNMNQAPWIDNGNGTYDLSIDLPGVGALFINHQMHYPARSALLRIVDGNSTSLSAEGLYGLLMFDGMQISFRGTHWSADQRNVDQISQGAVNGKNVGTVTWKVMKNLPNKGTIHNGAYLYNHPDFMRDLYDWTYDTSKNVLQLRAGTNGFQHDIRIPQHNYGLIVIGDHYRIRDLGLHYYHKDAIFSEGTDLHVSYNELSHNYNSGLYVYGSKTDGLEVSHNRIHNISGVGVFGQRSSFSRVTYNAIFDIGDQAWGRATGLDGQLGAANNQFLTGITFYSTQSNYIAYNQIENVGYVGIRFDGKNHIAEYNQIIDPLRQLSDGGGIYSFQAAKATYQTKENLIQKNIIDNTQADNQVGYKMDKPNAKLMHVGIYMDNNSKTTKILDNTIIGCTDICILLNRHNDGHTIDGNILYGENKILQVTRAQKNTFIQSETMSWLDLLILPT
;
A
#
# COMPACT_ATOMS: atom_id res chain seq x y z
N MET A 1 42.49 -47.58 10.28
CA MET A 1 42.48 -46.90 11.60
C MET A 1 41.07 -46.34 11.77
N ALA A 2 40.14 -47.17 12.25
CA ALA A 2 39.83 -47.41 13.67
C ALA A 2 39.27 -46.13 14.31
N ALA A 3 37.94 -45.89 14.33
CA ALA A 3 36.87 -46.56 15.08
C ALA A 3 36.73 -46.08 16.54
N VAL A 4 35.46 -45.99 16.99
CA VAL A 4 34.96 -46.42 18.32
C VAL A 4 35.09 -45.39 19.48
N ILE A 5 34.16 -45.11 20.43
CA ILE A 5 32.86 -45.62 21.00
C ILE A 5 32.34 -44.48 21.98
N VAL A 6 31.05 -44.21 22.26
CA VAL A 6 30.08 -44.73 23.29
C VAL A 6 28.85 -43.77 23.21
N PHE A 7 27.57 -44.12 23.04
CA PHE A 7 26.54 -45.01 23.66
C PHE A 7 25.46 -44.27 24.49
N PHE A 8 24.22 -44.71 24.25
CA PHE A 8 22.89 -44.30 24.76
C PHE A 8 22.68 -44.45 26.28
N LEU A 9 21.76 -43.64 26.86
CA LEU A 9 20.52 -44.13 27.52
C LEU A 9 19.58 -43.00 27.99
N ALA A 10 18.29 -43.29 27.94
CA ALA A 10 17.15 -42.45 28.27
C ALA A 10 16.80 -42.46 29.79
N GLN A 11 16.23 -41.37 30.31
CA GLN A 11 14.97 -41.29 31.08
C GLN A 11 14.89 -40.06 32.03
N ASN A 12 13.66 -39.52 32.12
CA ASN A 12 13.07 -38.68 33.20
C ASN A 12 13.62 -37.25 33.38
N ARG A 13 12.85 -36.23 33.81
CA ARG A 13 11.43 -35.88 33.89
C ARG A 13 11.43 -34.42 34.40
N ASN A 14 10.52 -33.60 33.87
CA ASN A 14 9.89 -32.44 34.53
C ASN A 14 10.65 -31.11 34.76
N LYS A 15 9.94 -30.05 34.34
CA LYS A 15 9.96 -28.63 34.71
C LYS A 15 10.96 -27.70 34.01
N ILE A 16 10.48 -27.14 32.90
CA ILE A 16 10.59 -25.70 32.64
C ILE A 16 9.16 -25.19 32.37
N SER A 17 8.72 -24.20 33.14
CA SER A 17 7.41 -23.59 33.01
C SER A 17 7.39 -22.63 31.82
N THR A 18 6.60 -22.94 30.81
CA THR A 18 6.19 -21.98 29.78
C THR A 18 4.68 -21.86 29.86
N GLY A 19 4.20 -20.68 30.26
CA GLY A 19 2.79 -20.31 30.21
C GLY A 19 2.36 -20.02 28.78
N PHE A 20 2.38 -21.03 27.92
CA PHE A 20 1.81 -20.99 26.57
C PHE A 20 0.87 -22.18 26.40
N ASN A 21 -0.32 -21.91 25.89
CA ASN A 21 -1.40 -22.88 25.72
C ASN A 21 -0.92 -24.07 24.88
N SER A 22 -1.17 -25.27 25.39
CA SER A 22 -0.36 -26.47 25.15
C SER A 22 -0.83 -27.39 24.01
N ASP A 23 -1.41 -26.87 22.93
CA ASP A 23 -2.06 -27.70 21.90
C ASP A 23 -1.30 -27.84 20.55
N VAL A 24 0.03 -27.77 20.55
CA VAL A 24 0.82 -28.17 19.36
C VAL A 24 1.46 -29.55 19.59
N LYS A 25 0.85 -30.59 19.04
CA LYS A 25 1.40 -31.96 19.02
C LYS A 25 2.60 -32.05 18.07
N LYS A 26 3.79 -32.15 18.67
CA LYS A 26 5.02 -32.87 18.29
C LYS A 26 5.28 -33.18 16.79
N ILE A 27 6.40 -32.65 16.29
CA ILE A 27 7.05 -32.98 15.01
C ILE A 27 7.59 -34.43 15.04
N THR A 28 7.30 -35.21 13.98
CA THR A 28 7.95 -36.49 13.69
C THR A 28 8.72 -36.34 12.38
N THR A 29 10.04 -36.53 12.38
CA THR A 29 10.83 -36.57 11.14
C THR A 29 10.64 -37.91 10.44
N SER A 30 10.30 -37.90 9.15
CA SER A 30 10.32 -39.09 8.30
C SER A 30 10.82 -38.75 6.90
N SER A 31 11.67 -39.60 6.33
CA SER A 31 12.22 -39.51 4.98
C SER A 31 11.14 -39.59 3.88
N CYS A 32 11.46 -39.08 2.69
CA CYS A 32 10.62 -39.17 1.50
C CYS A 32 10.50 -40.63 1.02
N ASP A 33 9.28 -41.09 0.74
CA ASP A 33 9.02 -42.34 0.03
C ASP A 33 8.60 -42.02 -1.40
N ASP A 34 9.10 -42.81 -2.36
CA ASP A 34 9.20 -42.53 -3.80
C ASP A 34 7.88 -42.45 -4.58
N LYS A 35 6.72 -42.30 -3.92
CA LYS A 35 5.43 -42.23 -4.60
C LYS A 35 4.48 -41.23 -3.94
N THR A 36 4.38 -40.07 -4.59
CA THR A 36 3.27 -39.10 -4.58
C THR A 36 3.02 -38.25 -3.31
N LYS A 37 2.96 -36.93 -3.55
CA LYS A 37 2.32 -35.81 -2.81
C LYS A 37 3.19 -34.95 -1.88
N ILE A 38 2.86 -33.65 -1.87
CA ILE A 38 3.19 -32.67 -0.83
C ILE A 38 2.75 -33.27 0.51
N LYS A 39 3.67 -33.35 1.48
CA LYS A 39 3.54 -34.20 2.68
C LYS A 39 2.86 -33.49 3.87
N ASP A 40 1.88 -32.63 3.61
CA ASP A 40 1.13 -31.76 4.55
C ASP A 40 1.72 -30.37 4.82
N PHE A 41 0.84 -29.42 5.18
CA PHE A 41 1.19 -28.18 5.85
C PHE A 41 1.48 -28.45 7.33
N GLN A 42 2.47 -27.78 7.89
CA GLN A 42 2.78 -27.79 9.32
C GLN A 42 2.84 -26.37 9.85
N VAL A 43 2.27 -26.14 11.04
CA VAL A 43 2.46 -24.87 11.75
C VAL A 43 3.83 -24.90 12.40
N GLN A 44 4.79 -24.15 11.85
CA GLN A 44 6.17 -24.11 12.32
C GLN A 44 6.30 -23.28 13.60
N SER A 45 5.58 -22.16 13.64
CA SER A 45 5.48 -21.28 14.79
C SER A 45 4.17 -20.51 14.74
N TYR A 46 3.68 -20.15 15.92
CA TYR A 46 2.51 -19.31 16.09
C TYR A 46 2.90 -18.15 17.02
N SER A 47 2.63 -16.92 16.58
CA SER A 47 2.53 -15.76 17.47
C SER A 47 1.06 -15.38 17.59
N ASP A 48 0.73 -14.50 18.53
CA ASP A 48 -0.66 -14.08 18.80
C ASP A 48 -1.40 -13.56 17.54
N HIS A 49 -0.69 -13.26 16.44
CA HIS A 49 -1.28 -12.73 15.21
C HIS A 49 -0.70 -13.31 13.92
N ALA A 50 0.11 -14.36 13.97
CA ALA A 50 0.67 -14.96 12.76
C ALA A 50 0.87 -16.48 12.86
N VAL A 51 0.56 -17.18 11.76
CA VAL A 51 0.90 -18.59 11.57
C VAL A 51 1.94 -18.69 10.48
N VAL A 52 3.08 -19.31 10.79
CA VAL A 52 4.02 -19.75 9.76
C VAL A 52 3.63 -21.16 9.35
N LEU A 53 3.12 -21.28 8.13
CA LEU A 53 2.85 -22.56 7.48
C LEU A 53 4.10 -23.02 6.73
N GLN A 54 4.60 -24.18 7.09
CA GLN A 54 5.69 -24.84 6.39
C GLN A 54 5.13 -26.00 5.57
N TRP A 55 5.55 -26.14 4.31
CA TRP A 55 5.31 -27.38 3.56
C TRP A 55 6.58 -27.86 2.89
N LEU A 56 6.60 -29.16 2.59
CA LEU A 56 7.69 -29.83 1.89
C LEU A 56 7.25 -30.12 0.46
N GLU A 57 7.94 -29.53 -0.51
CA GLU A 57 7.69 -29.82 -1.92
C GLU A 57 8.58 -30.99 -2.38
N CYS A 58 7.95 -32.04 -2.91
CA CYS A 58 8.63 -33.26 -3.34
C CYS A 58 8.74 -33.38 -4.87
N ASN A 59 8.05 -32.54 -5.65
CA ASN A 59 8.05 -32.58 -7.12
C ASN A 59 7.95 -31.17 -7.73
N PRO A 60 8.73 -30.87 -8.79
CA PRO A 60 8.58 -29.64 -9.56
C PRO A 60 7.19 -29.55 -10.23
N GLY A 61 6.58 -28.37 -10.23
CA GLY A 61 5.27 -28.11 -10.84
C GLY A 61 4.79 -26.67 -10.63
N HIS A 62 3.70 -26.30 -11.31
CA HIS A 62 2.96 -25.06 -11.03
C HIS A 62 1.93 -25.35 -9.95
N TYR A 63 2.01 -24.62 -8.85
CA TYR A 63 1.04 -24.73 -7.76
C TYR A 63 0.51 -23.36 -7.35
N THR A 64 -0.76 -23.34 -6.93
CA THR A 64 -1.42 -22.16 -6.37
C THR A 64 -1.88 -22.37 -4.95
N ILE A 65 -1.62 -21.39 -4.09
CA ILE A 65 -2.12 -21.43 -2.71
C ILE A 65 -3.36 -20.55 -2.63
N ARG A 66 -4.44 -21.12 -2.12
CA ARG A 66 -5.68 -20.41 -1.79
C ARG A 66 -5.86 -20.43 -0.28
N GLY A 67 -6.04 -19.25 0.30
CA GLY A 67 -6.45 -19.10 1.70
C GLY A 67 -7.93 -18.76 1.75
N GLN A 68 -8.66 -19.35 2.69
CA GLN A 68 -10.06 -19.05 2.95
C GLN A 68 -10.29 -18.77 4.43
N GLU A 69 -11.15 -17.79 4.72
CA GLU A 69 -11.65 -17.42 6.04
C GLU A 69 -13.17 -17.66 6.07
N ASN A 70 -13.64 -18.56 6.94
CA ASN A 70 -15.05 -18.93 7.03
C ASN A 70 -15.70 -19.29 5.67
N GLY A 71 -14.90 -19.83 4.75
CA GLY A 71 -15.32 -20.19 3.39
C GLY A 71 -15.32 -19.04 2.38
N MET A 72 -14.89 -17.84 2.76
CA MET A 72 -14.61 -16.73 1.83
C MET A 72 -13.13 -16.71 1.47
N ASP A 73 -12.77 -16.47 0.20
CA ASP A 73 -11.37 -16.42 -0.22
C ASP A 73 -10.67 -15.20 0.40
N LEU A 74 -9.62 -15.45 1.20
CA LEU A 74 -8.73 -14.43 1.78
C LEU A 74 -7.78 -13.85 0.74
N TRP A 75 -7.24 -14.76 -0.08
CA TRP A 75 -6.32 -14.52 -1.17
C TRP A 75 -6.29 -15.72 -2.10
N THR A 76 -5.93 -15.49 -3.36
CA THR A 76 -5.56 -16.51 -4.33
C THR A 76 -4.24 -16.11 -4.95
N ASP A 77 -3.14 -16.21 -4.21
CA ASP A 77 -1.84 -15.81 -4.74
C ASP A 77 -0.75 -16.82 -4.39
N PHE A 78 -0.49 -17.66 -5.37
CA PHE A 78 0.83 -18.17 -5.71
C PHE A 78 0.67 -18.80 -7.10
N VAL A 79 1.47 -18.45 -8.10
CA VAL A 79 1.72 -19.37 -9.21
C VAL A 79 3.22 -19.49 -9.24
N LYS A 80 3.75 -20.47 -8.52
CA LYS A 80 5.20 -20.70 -8.56
C LYS A 80 5.47 -21.80 -9.57
N ASP A 81 6.17 -21.43 -10.64
CA ASP A 81 6.75 -22.39 -11.56
C ASP A 81 8.03 -22.97 -10.96
N THR A 82 7.93 -24.12 -10.29
CA THR A 82 9.11 -24.78 -9.71
C THR A 82 9.87 -25.62 -10.74
N SER A 83 9.50 -25.61 -12.02
CA SER A 83 10.24 -26.32 -13.08
C SER A 83 11.66 -25.79 -13.31
N SER A 84 11.98 -24.59 -12.81
CA SER A 84 13.31 -23.97 -12.86
C SER A 84 14.22 -24.33 -11.66
N LEU A 85 13.65 -24.91 -10.60
CA LEU A 85 14.40 -25.40 -9.45
C LEU A 85 14.80 -26.84 -9.76
N GLY A 86 16.10 -27.10 -9.89
CA GLY A 86 16.62 -28.46 -10.02
C GLY A 86 16.12 -29.38 -8.90
N SER A 87 16.38 -30.68 -9.02
CA SER A 87 15.83 -31.80 -8.20
C SER A 87 16.09 -31.76 -6.67
N GLU A 88 16.24 -30.60 -6.05
CA GLU A 88 16.49 -30.43 -4.63
C GLU A 88 15.20 -30.09 -3.87
N ASN A 89 14.93 -30.92 -2.86
CA ASN A 89 13.81 -30.81 -1.93
C ASN A 89 13.84 -29.47 -1.19
N GLY A 90 12.87 -28.58 -1.47
CA GLY A 90 12.75 -27.27 -0.82
C GLY A 90 11.72 -27.29 0.32
N ILE A 91 12.14 -26.89 1.52
CA ILE A 91 11.22 -26.43 2.57
C ILE A 91 10.73 -25.03 2.16
N GLN A 92 9.42 -24.84 2.10
CA GLN A 92 8.80 -23.52 1.87
C GLN A 92 8.05 -23.06 3.10
N ASN A 93 8.18 -21.79 3.45
CA ASN A 93 7.46 -21.15 4.54
C ASN A 93 6.54 -20.07 3.97
N LEU A 94 5.26 -20.15 4.31
CA LEU A 94 4.26 -19.12 4.12
C LEU A 94 3.92 -18.52 5.48
N THR A 95 4.29 -17.26 5.70
CA THR A 95 3.89 -16.53 6.89
C THR A 95 2.56 -15.85 6.62
N ILE A 96 1.57 -16.19 7.43
CA ILE A 96 0.23 -15.60 7.38
C ILE A 96 0.14 -14.63 8.54
N GLY A 97 0.09 -13.33 8.22
CA GLY A 97 -0.27 -12.29 9.19
C GLY A 97 -1.79 -12.18 9.32
N HIS A 98 -2.25 -11.84 10.53
CA HIS A 98 -3.64 -11.58 10.91
C HIS A 98 -4.57 -12.76 10.75
N LEU A 99 -4.68 -13.50 11.84
CA LEU A 99 -5.77 -14.43 12.03
C LEU A 99 -6.77 -13.80 13.02
N ASN A 100 -8.03 -14.19 12.93
CA ASN A 100 -9.14 -13.75 13.76
C ASN A 100 -9.50 -14.85 14.74
N ALA A 101 -9.88 -14.46 15.95
CA ALA A 101 -10.30 -15.40 16.98
C ALA A 101 -11.59 -16.07 16.53
N ASP A 102 -11.78 -17.32 16.95
CA ASP A 102 -12.99 -18.12 16.70
C ASP A 102 -13.35 -18.24 15.20
N THR A 103 -12.33 -18.16 14.35
CA THR A 103 -12.45 -18.17 12.89
C THR A 103 -11.89 -19.46 12.31
N GLN A 104 -12.59 -20.01 11.30
CA GLN A 104 -12.12 -21.17 10.56
C GLN A 104 -11.28 -20.74 9.37
N TYR A 105 -10.08 -21.26 9.31
CA TYR A 105 -9.17 -21.05 8.19
C TYR A 105 -9.00 -22.34 7.39
N ARG A 106 -9.00 -22.19 6.06
CA ARG A 106 -8.62 -23.25 5.14
C ARG A 106 -7.51 -22.77 4.22
N PHE A 107 -6.46 -23.56 4.11
CA PHE A 107 -5.43 -23.38 3.10
C PHE A 107 -5.47 -24.55 2.14
N GLU A 108 -5.51 -24.26 0.84
CA GLU A 108 -5.50 -25.24 -0.24
C GLU A 108 -4.28 -25.00 -1.12
N ILE A 109 -3.59 -26.07 -1.51
CA ILE A 109 -2.64 -26.05 -2.62
C ILE A 109 -3.37 -26.65 -3.81
N LEU A 110 -3.39 -25.93 -4.92
CA LEU A 110 -4.01 -26.26 -6.18
C LEU A 110 -2.92 -26.64 -7.18
N ASP A 111 -3.12 -27.65 -8.00
CA ASP A 111 -2.27 -27.91 -9.17
C ASP A 111 -2.55 -26.90 -10.30
N ALA A 112 -1.77 -27.00 -11.39
CA ALA A 112 -1.94 -26.19 -12.60
C ALA A 112 -3.35 -26.29 -13.23
N GLY A 113 -4.10 -27.35 -12.95
CA GLY A 113 -5.48 -27.53 -13.40
C GLY A 113 -6.53 -26.96 -12.44
N GLY A 114 -6.10 -26.34 -11.34
CA GLY A 114 -6.99 -25.81 -10.30
C GLY A 114 -7.54 -26.88 -9.35
N ASN A 115 -7.00 -28.10 -9.34
CA ASN A 115 -7.45 -29.15 -8.44
C ASN A 115 -6.70 -29.08 -7.10
N VAL A 116 -7.41 -29.21 -5.98
CA VAL A 116 -6.80 -29.23 -4.64
C VAL A 116 -5.94 -30.49 -4.48
N VAL A 117 -4.62 -30.32 -4.36
CA VAL A 117 -3.64 -31.38 -4.15
C VAL A 117 -3.23 -31.55 -2.68
N SER A 118 -3.42 -30.51 -1.86
CA SER A 118 -3.20 -30.53 -0.41
C SER A 118 -4.11 -29.51 0.28
N LYS A 119 -4.49 -29.76 1.54
CA LYS A 119 -5.25 -28.79 2.32
C LYS A 119 -4.94 -28.83 3.81
N LEU A 120 -5.09 -27.69 4.48
CA LEU A 120 -5.04 -27.54 5.93
C LEU A 120 -6.28 -26.77 6.39
N ASP A 121 -7.11 -27.44 7.17
CA ASP A 121 -8.20 -26.81 7.92
C ASP A 121 -7.70 -26.59 9.35
N PHE A 122 -7.73 -25.36 9.85
CA PHE A 122 -7.49 -25.08 11.28
C PHE A 122 -8.46 -24.04 11.81
N SER A 123 -8.65 -24.05 13.12
CA SER A 123 -9.46 -23.05 13.81
C SER A 123 -8.61 -22.47 14.91
N ILE A 124 -8.67 -21.16 15.05
CA ILE A 124 -8.10 -20.50 16.20
C ILE A 124 -9.22 -20.33 17.21
N SER A 125 -9.06 -20.98 18.36
CA SER A 125 -9.95 -20.83 19.50
C SER A 125 -9.21 -20.08 20.61
N GLY A 126 -9.76 -18.96 21.08
CA GLY A 126 -9.20 -18.19 22.20
C GLY A 126 -8.71 -16.78 21.85
N ASN A 127 -8.21 -16.06 22.86
CA ASN A 127 -7.73 -14.69 22.75
C ASN A 127 -6.54 -14.59 21.78
N LEU A 128 -6.76 -13.99 20.61
CA LEU A 128 -5.72 -13.61 19.67
C LEU A 128 -5.05 -12.29 19.98
N TYR A 129 -5.67 -11.48 20.85
CA TYR A 129 -4.99 -10.30 21.32
C TYR A 129 -3.91 -10.76 22.27
N SER A 130 -2.64 -10.50 21.89
CA SER A 130 -1.52 -10.64 22.82
C SER A 130 -1.96 -10.02 24.13
N GLY A 131 -1.85 -10.77 25.23
CA GLY A 131 -2.17 -10.31 26.57
C GLY A 131 -1.21 -9.19 27.00
N THR A 132 -1.25 -8.08 26.28
CA THR A 132 -0.47 -6.88 26.51
C THR A 132 -0.86 -6.42 27.89
N GLN A 133 0.07 -6.55 28.82
CA GLN A 133 -0.07 -5.96 30.13
C GLN A 133 -0.03 -4.44 29.93
N TYR A 134 -1.21 -3.84 29.85
CA TYR A 134 -1.36 -2.40 29.82
C TYR A 134 -0.96 -1.84 31.19
N THR A 135 0.07 -1.01 31.23
CA THR A 135 0.44 -0.26 32.42
C THR A 135 -0.28 1.10 32.40
N GLY A 136 -0.58 1.67 33.56
CA GLY A 136 -1.23 2.98 33.65
C GLY A 136 -2.76 2.97 33.55
N ASN A 137 -3.33 4.14 33.28
CA ASN A 137 -4.78 4.33 33.24
C ASN A 137 -5.34 3.74 31.94
N THR A 138 -6.30 2.83 32.05
CA THR A 138 -6.92 2.18 30.88
C THR A 138 -8.37 2.58 30.76
N TYR A 139 -8.77 3.03 29.56
CA TYR A 139 -10.13 3.40 29.23
C TYR A 139 -10.67 2.48 28.13
N TYR A 140 -11.88 1.97 28.32
CA TYR A 140 -12.58 1.06 27.43
C TYR A 140 -13.69 1.81 26.70
N VAL A 141 -13.73 1.66 25.38
CA VAL A 141 -14.69 2.30 24.48
C VAL A 141 -15.56 1.22 23.84
N SER A 142 -16.88 1.38 23.84
CA SER A 142 -17.82 0.43 23.24
C SER A 142 -18.99 1.17 22.63
N THR A 143 -19.46 0.73 21.46
CA THR A 143 -20.69 1.26 20.84
C THR A 143 -21.94 1.03 21.71
N LYS A 144 -21.87 0.06 22.65
CA LYS A 144 -22.90 -0.26 23.66
C LYS A 144 -22.67 0.49 24.99
N GLY A 145 -21.59 1.27 25.10
CA GLY A 145 -21.21 2.02 26.30
C GLY A 145 -22.08 3.25 26.57
N ASN A 146 -21.63 4.08 27.52
CA ASN A 146 -22.27 5.33 27.91
C ASN A 146 -21.21 6.36 28.34
N ASP A 147 -21.24 7.58 27.80
CA ASP A 147 -20.23 8.63 28.10
C ASP A 147 -20.34 9.22 29.52
N GLY A 148 -21.41 8.88 30.26
CA GLY A 148 -21.51 9.12 31.69
C GLY A 148 -20.66 8.15 32.53
N ASN A 149 -20.18 7.04 31.95
CA ASN A 149 -19.28 6.12 32.62
C ASN A 149 -17.86 6.71 32.74
N ALA A 150 -17.11 6.26 33.76
CA ALA A 150 -15.70 6.59 33.88
C ALA A 150 -14.84 5.94 32.77
N GLY A 151 -15.34 4.86 32.15
CA GLY A 151 -14.62 4.13 31.10
C GLY A 151 -13.50 3.23 31.62
N THR A 152 -13.26 3.13 32.93
CA THR A 152 -12.09 2.42 33.47
C THR A 152 -12.29 0.92 33.68
N THR A 153 -13.46 0.38 33.30
CA THR A 153 -13.74 -1.06 33.32
C THR A 153 -14.50 -1.48 32.06
N VAL A 154 -14.29 -2.73 31.64
CA VAL A 154 -14.98 -3.34 30.48
C VAL A 154 -16.51 -3.34 30.65
N SER A 155 -17.02 -3.45 31.88
CA SER A 155 -18.47 -3.47 32.14
C SER A 155 -19.11 -2.08 32.16
N ALA A 156 -18.31 -1.01 32.19
CA ALA A 156 -18.77 0.38 32.15
C ALA A 156 -17.91 1.20 31.17
N PRO A 157 -17.91 0.86 29.87
CA PRO A 157 -17.12 1.55 28.86
C PRO A 157 -17.76 2.89 28.48
N ILE A 158 -16.94 3.82 27.99
CA ILE A 158 -17.41 5.04 27.31
C ILE A 158 -17.90 4.71 25.91
N LYS A 159 -18.66 5.63 25.28
CA LYS A 159 -19.36 5.36 24.01
C LYS A 159 -18.70 6.03 22.81
N THR A 160 -18.40 7.32 22.89
CA THR A 160 -18.11 8.12 21.69
C THR A 160 -16.67 8.59 21.58
N LEU A 161 -16.27 8.94 20.35
CA LEU A 161 -14.95 9.52 20.06
C LEU A 161 -14.77 10.89 20.72
N GLU A 162 -15.84 11.68 20.87
CA GLU A 162 -15.77 12.98 21.56
C GLU A 162 -15.36 12.80 23.02
N LYS A 163 -15.88 11.77 23.70
CA LYS A 163 -15.48 11.47 25.08
C LYS A 163 -14.03 10.97 25.16
N VAL A 164 -13.60 10.17 24.19
CA VAL A 164 -12.19 9.75 24.05
C VAL A 164 -11.27 10.98 23.88
N GLN A 165 -11.64 11.93 23.01
CA GLN A 165 -10.85 13.14 22.79
C GLN A 165 -10.71 13.97 24.08
N GLN A 166 -11.79 14.15 24.85
CA GLN A 166 -11.75 14.85 26.14
C GLN A 166 -10.79 14.19 27.16
N ILE A 167 -10.71 12.85 27.14
CA ILE A 167 -9.77 12.11 27.99
C ILE A 167 -8.34 12.39 27.52
N LEU A 168 -8.06 12.27 26.22
CA LEU A 168 -6.74 12.53 25.65
C LEU A 168 -6.25 13.96 25.94
N ASP A 169 -7.13 14.95 25.84
CA ASP A 169 -6.80 16.37 26.06
C ASP A 169 -6.35 16.69 27.51
N THR A 170 -6.64 15.81 28.47
CA THR A 170 -6.32 16.00 29.89
C THR A 170 -5.45 14.88 30.48
N ALA A 171 -5.09 13.89 29.67
CA ALA A 171 -4.40 12.69 30.12
C ALA A 171 -2.93 12.96 30.51
N ARG A 172 -2.39 11.98 31.23
CA ARG A 172 -0.95 11.84 31.51
C ARG A 172 -0.56 10.39 31.26
N SER A 173 0.66 10.20 30.78
CA SER A 173 1.20 8.86 30.52
C SER A 173 1.58 8.14 31.83
N PRO A 174 1.49 6.80 31.89
CA PRO A 174 0.95 5.90 30.85
C PRO A 174 -0.57 5.89 30.79
N ILE A 175 -1.10 5.89 29.57
CA ILE A 175 -2.54 5.81 29.29
C ILE A 175 -2.81 4.89 28.09
N ASN A 176 -3.89 4.12 28.20
CA ASN A 176 -4.37 3.19 27.19
C ASN A 176 -5.83 3.49 26.85
N ILE A 177 -6.15 3.60 25.56
CA ILE A 177 -7.52 3.69 25.04
C ILE A 177 -7.79 2.43 24.22
N LEU A 178 -8.75 1.62 24.67
CA LEU A 178 -9.06 0.32 24.07
C LEU A 178 -10.49 0.32 23.54
N PHE A 179 -10.66 0.03 22.25
CA PHE A 179 -11.94 -0.06 21.56
C PHE A 179 -12.45 -1.50 21.53
N GLU A 180 -13.75 -1.70 21.79
CA GLU A 180 -14.38 -3.02 21.73
C GLU A 180 -14.37 -3.53 20.29
N THR A 181 -13.95 -4.78 20.10
CA THR A 181 -14.09 -5.50 18.84
C THR A 181 -15.52 -5.44 18.29
N ASP A 182 -15.64 -5.55 16.96
CA ASP A 182 -16.89 -5.37 16.20
C ASP A 182 -17.56 -3.99 16.34
N GLY A 183 -16.96 -3.05 17.09
CA GLY A 183 -17.42 -1.68 17.17
C GLY A 183 -17.08 -0.89 15.91
N GLU A 184 -18.01 -0.03 15.46
CA GLU A 184 -17.78 0.95 14.39
C GLU A 184 -18.03 2.36 14.94
N TRP A 185 -17.05 3.25 14.79
CA TRP A 185 -17.14 4.67 15.15
C TRP A 185 -16.85 5.53 13.92
N VAL A 186 -17.81 6.37 13.56
CA VAL A 186 -17.62 7.36 12.49
C VAL A 186 -16.94 8.59 13.08
N GLY A 187 -15.78 8.98 12.54
CA GLY A 187 -15.07 10.18 12.98
C GLY A 187 -13.55 10.12 12.89
N SER A 188 -12.92 11.02 13.63
CA SER A 188 -11.47 11.22 13.72
C SER A 188 -11.04 11.42 15.17
N LEU A 189 -9.78 11.12 15.49
CA LEU A 189 -9.15 11.48 16.76
C LEU A 189 -7.84 12.25 16.51
N THR A 190 -7.62 13.28 17.32
CA THR A 190 -6.32 13.93 17.43
C THR A 190 -5.60 13.37 18.64
N LEU A 191 -4.39 12.85 18.42
CA LEU A 191 -3.53 12.29 19.46
C LEU A 191 -2.46 13.35 19.82
N PRO A 192 -2.65 14.13 20.89
CA PRO A 192 -1.79 15.26 21.23
C PRO A 192 -0.49 14.81 21.91
N ASP A 193 0.40 15.76 22.20
CA ASP A 193 1.48 15.52 23.16
C ASP A 193 0.92 15.20 24.55
N ILE A 194 1.17 14.00 25.05
CA ILE A 194 0.75 13.58 26.39
C ILE A 194 1.91 13.75 27.38
N PRO A 195 1.75 14.56 28.45
CA PRO A 195 2.79 14.73 29.44
C PRO A 195 3.22 13.40 30.07
N GLY A 196 4.54 13.16 30.08
CA GLY A 196 5.16 11.95 30.62
C GLY A 196 5.30 10.80 29.62
N ALA A 197 4.79 10.95 28.38
CA ALA A 197 4.98 9.95 27.35
C ALA A 197 6.47 9.78 27.03
N SER A 198 6.92 8.53 26.92
CA SER A 198 8.30 8.16 26.60
C SER A 198 8.31 6.75 26.00
N ILE A 199 9.45 6.34 25.45
CA ILE A 199 9.63 4.97 24.95
C ILE A 199 9.34 3.89 26.01
N ASN A 200 9.54 4.19 27.30
CA ASN A 200 9.27 3.26 28.42
C ASN A 200 7.87 3.42 29.03
N SER A 201 7.12 4.44 28.62
CA SER A 201 5.77 4.74 29.07
C SER A 201 5.00 5.34 27.89
N PRO A 202 4.73 4.55 26.83
CA PRO A 202 4.07 5.05 25.64
C PRO A 202 2.57 5.29 25.91
N VAL A 203 1.94 6.03 25.00
CA VAL A 203 0.48 6.11 24.91
C VAL A 203 0.00 5.00 23.98
N GLN A 204 -0.96 4.20 24.42
CA GLN A 204 -1.47 3.08 23.64
C GLN A 204 -2.90 3.33 23.18
N ILE A 205 -3.14 3.14 21.88
CA ILE A 205 -4.47 3.08 21.28
C ILE A 205 -4.62 1.70 20.66
N GLY A 206 -5.64 0.94 21.06
CA GLY A 206 -5.90 -0.34 20.44
C GLY A 206 -7.25 -0.95 20.77
N ALA A 207 -7.32 -2.27 20.87
CA ALA A 207 -8.59 -3.00 21.00
C ALA A 207 -8.69 -3.87 22.27
N TYR A 208 -9.91 -4.27 22.60
CA TYR A 208 -10.21 -5.34 23.56
C TYR A 208 -11.45 -6.12 23.12
N GLY A 209 -11.60 -7.35 23.63
CA GLY A 209 -12.73 -8.22 23.31
C GLY A 209 -12.37 -9.33 22.33
N HIS A 210 -13.39 -9.92 21.72
CA HIS A 210 -13.28 -10.98 20.71
C HIS A 210 -14.12 -10.60 19.49
N GLY A 211 -13.62 -10.88 18.29
CA GLY A 211 -14.31 -10.55 17.04
C GLY A 211 -13.40 -9.81 16.06
N ASN A 212 -14.01 -9.09 15.13
CA ASN A 212 -13.28 -8.30 14.14
C ASN A 212 -12.65 -7.06 14.79
N LEU A 213 -11.60 -6.52 14.15
CA LEU A 213 -10.98 -5.28 14.58
C LEU A 213 -12.02 -4.17 14.76
N PRO A 214 -11.96 -3.36 15.83
CA PRO A 214 -12.74 -2.13 15.93
C PRO A 214 -12.44 -1.21 14.75
N ARG A 215 -13.49 -0.61 14.18
CA ARG A 215 -13.42 0.17 12.96
C ARG A 215 -13.63 1.65 13.25
N LEU A 216 -12.60 2.45 13.00
CA LEU A 216 -12.68 3.90 12.87
C LEU A 216 -12.95 4.22 11.40
N VAL A 217 -14.06 4.89 11.13
CA VAL A 217 -14.54 5.10 9.77
C VAL A 217 -14.68 6.57 9.44
N GLY A 218 -14.08 7.01 8.34
CA GLY A 218 -14.13 8.39 7.88
C GLY A 218 -15.38 8.77 7.12
N SER A 219 -16.23 7.80 6.79
CA SER A 219 -17.39 7.97 5.92
C SER A 219 -18.71 7.69 6.62
N LYS A 220 -19.77 8.31 6.10
CA LYS A 220 -21.15 8.06 6.51
C LYS A 220 -21.79 7.05 5.57
N ASN A 221 -22.53 6.10 6.13
CA ASN A 221 -23.39 5.21 5.35
C ASN A 221 -24.62 5.98 4.83
N MET A 222 -24.87 5.87 3.52
CA MET A 222 -25.88 6.63 2.78
C MET A 222 -27.04 5.77 2.30
N ASN A 223 -27.16 4.53 2.76
CA ASN A 223 -28.21 3.59 2.31
C ASN A 223 -29.62 4.04 2.74
N GLN A 224 -29.71 4.80 3.82
CA GLN A 224 -30.96 5.39 4.33
C GLN A 224 -31.10 6.88 3.98
N ALA A 225 -30.21 7.41 3.13
CA ALA A 225 -30.30 8.80 2.70
C ALA A 225 -31.49 8.99 1.73
N PRO A 226 -32.06 10.20 1.65
CA PRO A 226 -33.25 10.47 0.83
C PRO A 226 -32.88 10.61 -0.66
N TRP A 227 -32.47 9.51 -1.29
CA TRP A 227 -32.20 9.46 -2.72
C TRP A 227 -33.48 9.68 -3.54
N ILE A 228 -33.41 10.57 -4.52
CA ILE A 228 -34.50 10.90 -5.45
C ILE A 228 -34.24 10.15 -6.75
N ASP A 229 -35.14 9.23 -7.13
CA ASP A 229 -35.09 8.53 -8.41
C ASP A 229 -35.51 9.49 -9.54
N ASN A 230 -34.58 9.76 -10.46
CA ASN A 230 -34.79 10.62 -11.63
C ASN A 230 -35.20 9.84 -12.88
N GLY A 231 -35.41 8.53 -12.75
CA GLY A 231 -35.63 7.61 -13.86
C GLY A 231 -34.33 7.17 -14.51
N ASN A 232 -34.45 6.19 -15.43
CA ASN A 232 -33.33 5.62 -16.20
C ASN A 232 -32.14 5.11 -15.36
N GLY A 233 -32.39 4.74 -14.10
CA GLY A 233 -31.38 4.24 -13.17
C GLY A 233 -30.43 5.30 -12.62
N THR A 234 -30.87 6.56 -12.60
CA THR A 234 -30.12 7.69 -12.02
C THR A 234 -30.82 8.22 -10.78
N TYR A 235 -30.02 8.55 -9.77
CA TYR A 235 -30.50 8.95 -8.45
C TYR A 235 -29.75 10.19 -7.99
N ASP A 236 -30.48 11.18 -7.46
CA ASP A 236 -29.90 12.37 -6.86
C ASP A 236 -29.96 12.31 -5.33
N LEU A 237 -28.94 12.87 -4.70
CA LEU A 237 -28.89 13.09 -3.27
C LEU A 237 -28.45 14.52 -3.00
N SER A 238 -29.29 15.29 -2.32
CA SER A 238 -28.90 16.58 -1.77
C SER A 238 -28.02 16.38 -0.55
N ILE A 239 -26.76 16.80 -0.63
CA ILE A 239 -25.79 16.70 0.44
C ILE A 239 -24.84 17.89 0.40
N ASP A 240 -24.68 18.56 1.54
CA ASP A 240 -23.81 19.74 1.68
C ASP A 240 -22.40 19.31 2.07
N LEU A 241 -21.53 19.20 1.07
CA LEU A 241 -20.10 18.93 1.24
C LEU A 241 -19.27 19.91 0.41
N PRO A 242 -18.09 20.35 0.90
CA PRO A 242 -17.20 21.21 0.13
C PRO A 242 -16.64 20.52 -1.13
N GLY A 243 -16.78 19.20 -1.22
CA GLY A 243 -16.44 18.37 -2.36
C GLY A 243 -16.58 16.89 -2.02
N VAL A 244 -16.76 16.05 -3.03
CA VAL A 244 -16.73 14.59 -2.89
C VAL A 244 -15.53 14.09 -3.68
N GLY A 245 -14.50 13.59 -2.98
CA GLY A 245 -13.29 13.06 -3.63
C GLY A 245 -13.44 11.62 -4.11
N ALA A 246 -14.20 10.82 -3.35
CA ALA A 246 -14.48 9.42 -3.61
C ALA A 246 -15.87 9.05 -3.12
N LEU A 247 -16.48 8.09 -3.79
CA LEU A 247 -17.70 7.41 -3.38
C LEU A 247 -17.35 5.93 -3.21
N PHE A 248 -17.70 5.33 -2.08
CA PHE A 248 -17.51 3.90 -1.90
C PHE A 248 -18.84 3.18 -2.10
N ILE A 249 -18.84 2.19 -2.98
CA ILE A 249 -20.03 1.41 -3.32
C ILE A 249 -19.65 -0.05 -3.20
N ASN A 250 -20.36 -0.80 -2.34
CA ASN A 250 -20.08 -2.22 -2.08
C ASN A 250 -18.61 -2.47 -1.73
N HIS A 251 -18.07 -1.61 -0.86
CA HIS A 251 -16.67 -1.63 -0.42
C HIS A 251 -15.64 -1.31 -1.52
N GLN A 252 -16.04 -0.90 -2.73
CA GLN A 252 -15.11 -0.47 -3.78
C GLN A 252 -15.10 1.05 -3.93
N MET A 253 -13.94 1.62 -4.19
CA MET A 253 -13.81 3.05 -4.44
C MET A 253 -14.19 3.38 -5.89
N HIS A 254 -15.11 4.32 -6.08
CA HIS A 254 -15.52 4.85 -7.37
C HIS A 254 -15.20 6.34 -7.46
N TYR A 255 -14.73 6.78 -8.63
CA TYR A 255 -14.42 8.16 -8.96
C TYR A 255 -15.56 8.82 -9.74
N PRO A 256 -15.61 10.17 -9.78
CA PRO A 256 -16.60 10.86 -10.60
C PRO A 256 -16.52 10.40 -12.06
N ALA A 257 -17.66 10.44 -12.73
CA ALA A 257 -17.84 10.10 -14.13
C ALA A 257 -16.77 10.78 -15.00
N ARG A 258 -16.18 10.01 -15.91
CA ARG A 258 -14.98 10.40 -16.66
C ARG A 258 -15.25 10.45 -18.16
N SER A 259 -14.69 11.46 -18.84
CA SER A 259 -14.72 11.56 -20.29
C SER A 259 -14.00 10.39 -20.97
N ALA A 260 -14.23 10.21 -22.27
CA ALA A 260 -13.27 9.46 -23.09
C ALA A 260 -11.90 10.15 -23.08
N LEU A 261 -10.84 9.44 -23.47
CA LEU A 261 -9.50 10.00 -23.59
C LEU A 261 -9.50 11.17 -24.56
N LEU A 262 -9.06 12.33 -24.09
CA LEU A 262 -9.03 13.57 -24.88
C LEU A 262 -7.79 13.61 -25.77
N ARG A 263 -8.00 13.88 -27.06
CA ARG A 263 -6.94 14.18 -28.02
C ARG A 263 -6.54 15.65 -27.90
N ILE A 264 -5.37 15.87 -27.32
CA ILE A 264 -4.81 17.20 -27.09
C ILE A 264 -4.36 17.80 -28.43
N VAL A 265 -4.75 19.04 -28.68
CA VAL A 265 -4.32 19.85 -29.84
C VAL A 265 -3.23 20.83 -29.45
N ASP A 266 -3.35 21.45 -28.27
CA ASP A 266 -2.36 22.35 -27.70
C ASP A 266 -2.50 22.37 -26.17
N GLY A 267 -1.44 22.74 -25.46
CA GLY A 267 -1.45 22.79 -24.00
C GLY A 267 -0.19 23.39 -23.39
N ASN A 268 -0.37 24.04 -22.24
CA ASN A 268 0.69 24.65 -21.45
C ASN A 268 0.43 24.43 -19.96
N SER A 269 1.16 25.14 -19.10
CA SER A 269 1.07 25.02 -17.65
C SER A 269 -0.29 25.37 -17.04
N THR A 270 -1.17 26.07 -17.77
CA THR A 270 -2.44 26.61 -17.25
C THR A 270 -3.65 26.29 -18.11
N SER A 271 -3.46 25.61 -19.23
CA SER A 271 -4.55 25.36 -20.18
C SER A 271 -4.26 24.16 -21.07
N LEU A 272 -5.34 23.56 -21.56
CA LEU A 272 -5.32 22.48 -22.53
C LEU A 272 -6.48 22.66 -23.50
N SER A 273 -6.20 22.53 -24.79
CA SER A 273 -7.17 22.54 -25.87
C SER A 273 -7.29 21.16 -26.49
N ALA A 274 -8.52 20.67 -26.67
CA ALA A 274 -8.78 19.36 -27.25
C ALA A 274 -10.07 19.34 -28.08
N GLU A 275 -10.08 18.51 -29.14
CA GLU A 275 -11.22 18.38 -30.06
C GLU A 275 -12.47 17.87 -29.32
N GLY A 276 -12.29 16.92 -28.39
CA GLY A 276 -13.38 16.34 -27.58
C GLY A 276 -13.99 17.27 -26.54
N LEU A 277 -13.51 18.52 -26.44
CA LEU A 277 -14.06 19.55 -25.56
C LEU A 277 -14.97 20.54 -26.28
N TYR A 278 -15.02 20.47 -27.62
CA TYR A 278 -15.81 21.40 -28.39
C TYR A 278 -17.31 21.21 -28.12
N GLY A 279 -17.99 22.28 -27.71
CA GLY A 279 -19.41 22.26 -27.32
C GLY A 279 -19.71 21.83 -25.89
N LEU A 280 -18.71 21.38 -25.12
CA LEU A 280 -18.87 21.09 -23.70
C LEU A 280 -19.07 22.38 -22.90
N LEU A 281 -20.01 22.37 -21.96
CA LEU A 281 -20.25 23.49 -21.05
C LEU A 281 -19.54 23.27 -19.71
N MET A 282 -19.34 24.36 -18.98
CA MET A 282 -18.78 24.28 -17.63
C MET A 282 -19.79 23.62 -16.69
N PHE A 283 -19.29 22.70 -15.85
CA PHE A 283 -20.00 22.12 -14.72
C PHE A 283 -19.18 22.36 -13.46
N ASP A 284 -19.84 22.69 -12.36
CA ASP A 284 -19.12 23.08 -11.14
C ASP A 284 -18.42 21.87 -10.51
N GLY A 285 -17.20 22.09 -10.00
CA GLY A 285 -16.36 21.01 -9.47
C GLY A 285 -15.73 20.11 -10.54
N MET A 286 -15.74 20.49 -11.83
CA MET A 286 -15.03 19.76 -12.88
C MET A 286 -13.54 19.65 -12.61
N GLN A 287 -12.97 18.48 -12.95
CA GLN A 287 -11.54 18.20 -12.79
C GLN A 287 -10.95 17.66 -14.09
N ILE A 288 -9.68 17.98 -14.34
CA ILE A 288 -8.89 17.37 -15.41
C ILE A 288 -7.71 16.61 -14.82
N SER A 289 -7.45 15.41 -15.33
CA SER A 289 -6.21 14.67 -15.07
C SER A 289 -5.42 14.46 -16.35
N PHE A 290 -4.10 14.62 -16.28
CA PHE A 290 -3.19 14.46 -17.42
C PHE A 290 -1.80 14.03 -16.96
N ARG A 291 -0.99 13.49 -17.87
CA ARG A 291 0.43 13.18 -17.58
C ARG A 291 1.31 14.38 -17.94
N GLY A 292 1.93 14.97 -16.93
CA GLY A 292 2.93 16.01 -17.09
C GLY A 292 4.32 15.47 -17.44
N THR A 293 4.69 14.28 -16.93
CA THR A 293 5.98 13.61 -17.20
C THR A 293 5.80 12.08 -17.18
N HIS A 294 6.88 11.31 -17.35
CA HIS A 294 6.83 9.85 -17.22
C HIS A 294 6.49 9.37 -15.80
N TRP A 295 6.94 10.13 -14.80
CA TRP A 295 6.91 9.82 -13.36
C TRP A 295 5.90 10.69 -12.59
N SER A 296 5.00 11.39 -13.29
CA SER A 296 3.97 12.21 -12.64
C SER A 296 2.66 12.20 -13.42
N ALA A 297 1.58 12.17 -12.65
CA ALA A 297 0.25 12.50 -13.14
C ALA A 297 -0.30 13.67 -12.33
N ASP A 298 -0.91 14.61 -13.02
CA ASP A 298 -1.41 15.86 -12.48
C ASP A 298 -2.94 15.85 -12.52
N GLN A 299 -3.55 16.37 -11.47
CA GLN A 299 -4.99 16.65 -11.42
C GLN A 299 -5.21 18.12 -11.11
N ARG A 300 -6.15 18.77 -11.80
CA ARG A 300 -6.48 20.19 -11.63
C ARG A 300 -7.99 20.38 -11.58
N ASN A 301 -8.44 21.33 -10.77
CA ASN A 301 -9.78 21.88 -10.92
C ASN A 301 -9.82 22.73 -12.18
N VAL A 302 -10.86 22.54 -12.98
CA VAL A 302 -11.14 23.37 -14.15
C VAL A 302 -11.71 24.71 -13.65
N ASP A 303 -11.13 25.82 -14.10
CA ASP A 303 -11.58 27.17 -13.76
C ASP A 303 -12.55 27.70 -14.82
N GLN A 304 -12.25 27.49 -16.10
CA GLN A 304 -13.11 27.89 -17.22
C GLN A 304 -13.01 26.93 -18.39
N ILE A 305 -14.07 26.90 -19.21
CA ILE A 305 -14.10 26.29 -20.55
C ILE A 305 -14.44 27.38 -21.57
N SER A 306 -13.68 27.44 -22.64
CA SER A 306 -13.93 28.32 -23.80
C SER A 306 -13.94 27.52 -25.09
N GLN A 307 -14.57 28.06 -26.14
CA GLN A 307 -14.76 27.39 -27.42
C GLN A 307 -14.05 28.19 -28.51
N GLY A 308 -13.36 27.53 -29.44
CA GLY A 308 -12.63 28.22 -30.50
C GLY A 308 -12.02 27.29 -31.53
N ALA A 309 -11.03 27.80 -32.26
CA ALA A 309 -10.24 27.02 -33.20
C ALA A 309 -8.74 27.18 -32.91
N VAL A 310 -8.03 26.06 -32.85
CA VAL A 310 -6.56 26.00 -32.70
C VAL A 310 -6.03 25.12 -33.82
N ASN A 311 -5.01 25.61 -34.55
CA ASN A 311 -4.42 24.90 -35.69
C ASN A 311 -5.46 24.42 -36.72
N GLY A 312 -6.49 25.22 -36.98
CA GLY A 312 -7.55 24.92 -37.95
C GLY A 312 -8.59 23.88 -37.50
N LYS A 313 -8.55 23.44 -36.24
CA LYS A 313 -9.51 22.49 -35.66
C LYS A 313 -10.39 23.19 -34.64
N ASN A 314 -11.68 22.86 -34.64
CA ASN A 314 -12.60 23.28 -33.58
C ASN A 314 -12.26 22.53 -32.28
N VAL A 315 -12.02 23.28 -31.22
CA VAL A 315 -11.59 22.76 -29.92
C VAL A 315 -12.29 23.50 -28.79
N GLY A 316 -12.50 22.79 -27.69
CA GLY A 316 -12.71 23.44 -26.40
C GLY A 316 -11.37 23.60 -25.68
N THR A 317 -11.22 24.69 -24.93
CA THR A 317 -10.04 24.99 -24.13
C THR A 317 -10.45 25.10 -22.66
N VAL A 318 -9.92 24.19 -21.85
CA VAL A 318 -10.01 24.27 -20.39
C VAL A 318 -8.85 25.10 -19.83
N THR A 319 -9.11 25.89 -18.80
CA THR A 319 -8.07 26.62 -18.06
C THR A 319 -8.11 26.26 -16.58
N TRP A 320 -6.98 26.42 -15.90
CA TRP A 320 -6.86 26.25 -14.45
C TRP A 320 -5.82 27.22 -13.88
N LYS A 321 -5.91 27.46 -12.58
CA LYS A 321 -4.97 28.36 -11.88
C LYS A 321 -3.61 27.69 -11.73
N VAL A 322 -2.54 28.48 -11.95
CA VAL A 322 -1.17 28.03 -11.62
C VAL A 322 -1.10 27.75 -10.13
N MET A 323 -0.60 26.57 -9.76
CA MET A 323 -0.29 26.29 -8.36
C MET A 323 1.19 26.55 -8.10
N LYS A 324 1.49 27.20 -6.97
CA LYS A 324 2.85 27.39 -6.50
C LYS A 324 3.49 26.02 -6.26
N ASN A 325 4.78 25.87 -6.58
CA ASN A 325 5.64 24.71 -6.28
C ASN A 325 5.47 23.43 -7.11
N LEU A 326 4.63 23.40 -8.14
CA LEU A 326 4.62 22.26 -9.05
C LEU A 326 5.62 22.47 -10.18
N PRO A 327 6.32 21.42 -10.63
CA PRO A 327 7.28 21.51 -11.72
C PRO A 327 6.53 21.83 -13.03
N ASN A 328 6.20 23.11 -13.21
CA ASN A 328 5.89 23.74 -14.47
C ASN A 328 7.12 23.63 -15.36
N LYS A 329 7.24 22.52 -16.08
CA LYS A 329 8.29 22.35 -17.09
C LYS A 329 7.75 21.61 -18.30
N GLY A 330 6.88 22.31 -19.02
CA GLY A 330 6.77 22.19 -20.48
C GLY A 330 6.08 20.94 -21.00
N THR A 331 5.06 21.17 -21.84
CA THR A 331 4.34 20.21 -22.70
C THR A 331 3.55 19.11 -21.97
N ILE A 332 2.22 19.19 -22.06
CA ILE A 332 1.33 18.08 -21.75
C ILE A 332 1.55 17.03 -22.84
N HIS A 333 2.11 15.87 -22.47
CA HIS A 333 2.82 15.03 -23.42
C HIS A 333 1.94 14.09 -24.25
N ASN A 334 0.71 13.76 -23.80
CA ASN A 334 -0.41 13.22 -24.59
C ASN A 334 -1.48 12.59 -23.67
N GLY A 335 -2.75 12.88 -23.95
CA GLY A 335 -3.90 12.30 -23.26
C GLY A 335 -4.29 13.02 -21.97
N ALA A 336 -5.58 13.34 -21.86
CA ALA A 336 -6.18 13.86 -20.65
C ALA A 336 -7.58 13.28 -20.47
N TYR A 337 -8.06 13.27 -19.23
CA TYR A 337 -9.42 12.93 -18.88
C TYR A 337 -10.06 14.09 -18.16
N LEU A 338 -11.27 14.47 -18.56
CA LEU A 338 -12.14 15.29 -17.72
C LEU A 338 -12.99 14.40 -16.85
N TYR A 339 -13.39 14.94 -15.71
CA TYR A 339 -14.21 14.26 -14.73
C TYR A 339 -15.29 15.19 -14.20
N ASN A 340 -16.27 14.57 -13.56
CA ASN A 340 -17.36 15.24 -12.86
C ASN A 340 -18.22 16.09 -13.80
N HIS A 341 -18.81 15.44 -14.82
CA HIS A 341 -19.77 16.09 -15.70
C HIS A 341 -20.89 15.08 -16.07
N PRO A 342 -22.17 15.49 -16.09
CA PRO A 342 -23.29 14.59 -16.38
C PRO A 342 -23.19 13.86 -17.74
N ASP A 343 -22.71 14.53 -18.79
CA ASP A 343 -22.46 13.91 -20.12
C ASP A 343 -21.47 12.72 -20.11
N PHE A 344 -20.74 12.54 -19.01
CA PHE A 344 -19.79 11.44 -18.85
C PHE A 344 -20.41 10.23 -18.13
N MET A 345 -21.62 10.34 -17.57
CA MET A 345 -22.29 9.27 -16.85
C MET A 345 -22.84 8.21 -17.80
N ARG A 346 -22.09 7.12 -18.00
CA ARG A 346 -22.38 6.05 -18.96
C ARG A 346 -22.53 4.69 -18.30
N ASP A 347 -21.65 4.41 -17.35
CA ASP A 347 -21.49 3.10 -16.74
C ASP A 347 -22.18 3.02 -15.38
N LEU A 348 -22.46 1.79 -14.94
CA LEU A 348 -22.97 1.57 -13.59
C LEU A 348 -21.94 2.13 -12.59
N TYR A 349 -22.45 2.88 -11.61
CA TYR A 349 -21.69 3.56 -10.56
C TYR A 349 -20.92 4.81 -10.98
N ASP A 350 -21.12 5.31 -12.20
CA ASP A 350 -20.72 6.68 -12.52
C ASP A 350 -21.49 7.67 -11.63
N TRP A 351 -20.81 8.70 -11.16
CA TRP A 351 -21.42 9.74 -10.35
C TRP A 351 -20.84 11.12 -10.62
N THR A 352 -21.59 12.16 -10.29
CA THR A 352 -21.14 13.56 -10.36
C THR A 352 -21.60 14.30 -9.12
N TYR A 353 -20.87 15.33 -8.71
CA TYR A 353 -21.24 16.22 -7.61
C TYR A 353 -21.18 17.67 -8.08
N ASP A 354 -22.35 18.32 -8.12
CA ASP A 354 -22.48 19.75 -8.40
C ASP A 354 -22.32 20.53 -7.08
N THR A 355 -21.12 21.05 -6.83
CA THR A 355 -20.80 21.82 -5.61
C THR A 355 -21.61 23.10 -5.48
N SER A 356 -22.11 23.67 -6.57
CA SER A 356 -22.92 24.90 -6.54
C SER A 356 -24.36 24.63 -6.08
N LYS A 357 -24.82 23.39 -6.28
CA LYS A 357 -26.18 22.95 -5.92
C LYS A 357 -26.22 21.99 -4.73
N ASN A 358 -25.05 21.50 -4.28
CA ASN A 358 -24.95 20.47 -3.26
C ASN A 358 -25.74 19.20 -3.64
N VAL A 359 -25.60 18.76 -4.89
CA VAL A 359 -26.29 17.57 -5.42
C VAL A 359 -25.28 16.55 -5.94
N LEU A 360 -25.32 15.35 -5.36
CA LEU A 360 -24.64 14.16 -5.86
C LEU A 360 -25.61 13.39 -6.76
N GLN A 361 -25.26 13.18 -8.02
CA GLN A 361 -25.98 12.32 -8.94
C GLN A 361 -25.22 11.00 -9.11
N LEU A 362 -25.91 9.87 -9.04
CA LEU A 362 -25.35 8.52 -9.15
C LEU A 362 -26.15 7.68 -10.13
N ARG A 363 -25.46 6.98 -11.02
CA ARG A 363 -26.04 5.95 -11.89
C ARG A 363 -25.97 4.60 -11.19
N ALA A 364 -27.08 4.14 -10.61
CA ALA A 364 -27.13 2.91 -9.81
C ALA A 364 -27.98 1.78 -10.42
N GLY A 365 -28.44 1.96 -11.67
CA GLY A 365 -29.25 0.99 -12.40
C GLY A 365 -30.73 1.01 -11.99
N THR A 366 -31.57 0.24 -12.69
CA THR A 366 -33.04 0.28 -12.55
C THR A 366 -33.60 -0.83 -11.65
N ASN A 367 -32.76 -1.72 -11.10
CA ASN A 367 -33.18 -2.96 -10.43
C ASN A 367 -33.26 -2.81 -8.89
N GLY A 368 -33.83 -1.69 -8.41
CA GLY A 368 -33.93 -1.39 -6.99
C GLY A 368 -32.60 -0.91 -6.40
N PHE A 369 -32.63 0.24 -5.73
CA PHE A 369 -31.44 0.87 -5.15
C PHE A 369 -31.02 0.14 -3.87
N GLN A 370 -30.26 -0.96 -4.00
CA GLN A 370 -29.66 -1.69 -2.87
C GLN A 370 -28.15 -1.81 -3.06
N HIS A 371 -27.43 -0.77 -2.64
CA HIS A 371 -25.97 -0.73 -2.67
C HIS A 371 -25.46 -0.24 -1.32
N ASP A 372 -24.32 -0.73 -0.85
CA ASP A 372 -23.65 -0.15 0.33
C ASP A 372 -22.87 1.10 -0.08
N ILE A 373 -23.48 2.26 0.10
CA ILE A 373 -22.92 3.55 -0.32
C ILE A 373 -22.36 4.27 0.88
N ARG A 374 -21.08 4.63 0.82
CA ARG A 374 -20.40 5.44 1.83
C ARG A 374 -19.75 6.66 1.21
N ILE A 375 -19.94 7.82 1.86
CA ILE A 375 -19.33 9.10 1.47
C ILE A 375 -18.41 9.58 2.59
N PRO A 376 -17.11 9.82 2.33
CA PRO A 376 -16.19 10.42 3.30
C PRO A 376 -16.70 11.76 3.82
N GLN A 377 -16.65 11.92 5.15
CA GLN A 377 -16.95 13.15 5.88
C GLN A 377 -15.69 13.67 6.60
N HIS A 378 -14.69 12.81 6.81
CA HIS A 378 -13.49 13.10 7.55
C HIS A 378 -12.23 12.90 6.69
N ASN A 379 -11.26 13.80 6.87
CA ASN A 379 -9.98 13.73 6.18
C ASN A 379 -9.06 12.65 6.74
N TYR A 380 -9.02 12.51 8.07
CA TYR A 380 -8.04 11.67 8.75
C TYR A 380 -8.70 10.71 9.72
N GLY A 381 -8.16 9.52 9.90
CA GLY A 381 -8.55 8.65 11.01
C GLY A 381 -7.92 9.10 12.31
N LEU A 382 -6.60 8.95 12.39
CA LEU A 382 -5.80 9.42 13.52
C LEU A 382 -4.85 10.53 13.07
N ILE A 383 -4.87 11.64 13.80
CA ILE A 383 -3.96 12.78 13.63
C ILE A 383 -2.98 12.74 14.80
N VAL A 384 -1.78 12.18 14.57
CA VAL A 384 -0.78 11.95 15.61
C VAL A 384 0.21 13.11 15.67
N ILE A 385 -0.05 14.04 16.60
CA ILE A 385 0.82 15.19 16.84
C ILE A 385 1.90 14.85 17.87
N GLY A 386 1.54 14.06 18.88
CA GLY A 386 2.47 13.76 19.97
C GLY A 386 3.44 12.62 19.70
N ASP A 387 4.47 12.55 20.55
CA ASP A 387 5.51 11.52 20.53
C ASP A 387 5.10 10.24 21.30
N HIS A 388 5.76 9.12 21.00
CA HIS A 388 5.68 7.86 21.77
C HIS A 388 4.31 7.16 21.76
N TYR A 389 3.65 7.15 20.61
CA TYR A 389 2.38 6.44 20.42
C TYR A 389 2.56 5.00 19.95
N ARG A 390 1.71 4.10 20.42
CA ARG A 390 1.56 2.72 19.95
C ARG A 390 0.12 2.54 19.50
N ILE A 391 -0.08 2.35 18.20
CA ILE A 391 -1.39 2.20 17.56
C ILE A 391 -1.48 0.78 17.03
N ARG A 392 -2.43 0.00 17.56
CA ARG A 392 -2.51 -1.42 17.22
C ARG A 392 -3.91 -1.98 17.24
N ASP A 393 -4.13 -3.03 16.46
CA ASP A 393 -5.40 -3.77 16.45
C ASP A 393 -6.61 -2.91 16.06
N LEU A 394 -6.45 -1.99 15.10
CA LEU A 394 -7.53 -1.13 14.61
C LEU A 394 -7.76 -1.29 13.10
N GLY A 395 -9.01 -1.15 12.68
CA GLY A 395 -9.39 -0.90 11.28
C GLY A 395 -9.63 0.59 11.03
N LEU A 396 -8.93 1.20 10.06
CA LEU A 396 -9.07 2.61 9.70
C LEU A 396 -9.45 2.74 8.22
N HIS A 397 -10.70 3.12 7.97
CA HIS A 397 -11.30 2.99 6.64
C HIS A 397 -12.04 4.23 6.13
N TYR A 398 -12.08 4.37 4.80
CA TYR A 398 -12.97 5.31 4.09
C TYR A 398 -12.74 6.80 4.41
N TYR A 399 -11.49 7.20 4.60
CA TYR A 399 -11.10 8.59 4.82
C TYR A 399 -10.84 9.35 3.50
N HIS A 400 -11.14 10.65 3.50
CA HIS A 400 -10.87 11.53 2.35
C HIS A 400 -9.38 11.82 2.15
N LYS A 401 -8.55 11.63 3.18
CA LYS A 401 -7.09 11.66 3.06
C LYS A 401 -6.47 10.39 3.64
N ASP A 402 -5.89 10.46 4.83
CA ASP A 402 -4.99 9.44 5.35
C ASP A 402 -5.65 8.66 6.48
N ALA A 403 -5.44 7.34 6.53
CA ALA A 403 -5.89 6.55 7.67
C ALA A 403 -5.20 7.06 8.95
N ILE A 404 -3.87 7.25 8.86
CA ILE A 404 -3.05 7.85 9.92
C ILE A 404 -2.19 8.95 9.32
N PHE A 405 -2.31 10.16 9.85
CA PHE A 405 -1.40 11.27 9.61
C PHE A 405 -0.55 11.50 10.87
N SER A 406 0.76 11.69 10.74
CA SER A 406 1.62 11.93 11.91
C SER A 406 2.71 12.96 11.66
N GLU A 407 2.96 13.78 12.69
CA GLU A 407 4.13 14.67 12.79
C GLU A 407 5.03 14.34 13.98
N GLY A 408 4.69 13.30 14.75
CA GLY A 408 5.40 12.88 15.97
C GLY A 408 6.53 11.88 15.71
N THR A 409 7.34 11.66 16.73
CA THR A 409 8.45 10.68 16.78
C THR A 409 8.07 9.41 17.53
N ASP A 410 8.83 8.33 17.28
CA ASP A 410 8.65 7.05 17.98
C ASP A 410 7.20 6.54 17.90
N LEU A 411 6.61 6.62 16.70
CA LEU A 411 5.29 6.09 16.41
C LEU A 411 5.42 4.62 16.02
N HIS A 412 4.68 3.73 16.70
CA HIS A 412 4.54 2.35 16.24
C HIS A 412 3.11 2.11 15.77
N VAL A 413 2.98 1.61 14.55
CA VAL A 413 1.72 1.20 13.92
C VAL A 413 1.83 -0.28 13.64
N SER A 414 1.13 -1.11 14.40
CA SER A 414 1.23 -2.56 14.25
C SER A 414 -0.09 -3.28 14.32
N TYR A 415 -0.27 -4.33 13.52
CA TYR A 415 -1.48 -5.14 13.54
C TYR A 415 -2.78 -4.38 13.20
N ASN A 416 -2.69 -3.40 12.31
CA ASN A 416 -3.85 -2.62 11.86
C ASN A 416 -4.27 -3.01 10.44
N GLU A 417 -5.52 -2.72 10.10
CA GLU A 417 -5.99 -2.66 8.72
C GLU A 417 -6.20 -1.20 8.30
N LEU A 418 -5.42 -0.72 7.33
CA LEU A 418 -5.54 0.62 6.76
C LEU A 418 -6.05 0.48 5.34
N SER A 419 -7.34 0.70 5.10
CA SER A 419 -7.91 0.40 3.78
C SER A 419 -8.95 1.38 3.26
N HIS A 420 -9.12 1.42 1.94
CA HIS A 420 -10.16 2.24 1.29
C HIS A 420 -9.99 3.74 1.58
N ASN A 421 -8.76 4.24 1.63
CA ASN A 421 -8.48 5.64 1.90
C ASN A 421 -8.09 6.37 0.62
N TYR A 422 -8.60 7.59 0.43
CA TYR A 422 -8.38 8.31 -0.82
C TYR A 422 -6.92 8.72 -1.00
N ASN A 423 -6.19 9.07 0.07
CA ASN A 423 -4.81 9.54 -0.06
C ASN A 423 -3.77 8.52 0.43
N SER A 424 -3.74 8.20 1.72
CA SER A 424 -2.66 7.35 2.25
C SER A 424 -3.14 6.32 3.26
N GLY A 425 -2.39 5.23 3.40
CA GLY A 425 -2.48 4.36 4.57
C GLY A 425 -1.90 5.08 5.78
N LEU A 426 -0.58 5.28 5.75
CA LEU A 426 0.17 6.00 6.78
C LEU A 426 1.01 7.10 6.16
N TYR A 427 0.78 8.33 6.61
CA TYR A 427 1.47 9.52 6.13
C TYR A 427 2.20 10.22 7.27
N VAL A 428 3.52 10.12 7.31
CA VAL A 428 4.39 10.72 8.33
C VAL A 428 5.19 11.86 7.73
N TYR A 429 4.96 13.07 8.25
CA TYR A 429 5.53 14.30 7.73
C TYR A 429 5.86 15.26 8.86
N GLY A 430 7.08 15.79 8.87
CA GLY A 430 7.45 16.76 9.88
C GLY A 430 8.93 17.06 9.91
N SER A 431 9.35 17.76 10.97
CA SER A 431 10.77 18.01 11.25
C SER A 431 11.35 17.03 12.29
N LYS A 432 10.49 16.22 12.93
CA LYS A 432 10.83 15.27 13.98
C LYS A 432 9.95 14.02 13.81
N THR A 433 10.41 13.06 13.03
CA THR A 433 9.60 11.87 12.70
C THR A 433 10.43 10.58 12.71
N ASP A 434 11.57 10.61 13.39
CA ASP A 434 12.48 9.47 13.56
C ASP A 434 11.84 8.37 14.43
N GLY A 435 12.31 7.14 14.22
CA GLY A 435 11.88 5.98 15.02
C GLY A 435 10.49 5.45 14.67
N LEU A 436 10.04 5.65 13.42
CA LEU A 436 8.79 5.06 12.96
C LEU A 436 8.92 3.52 12.88
N GLU A 437 7.98 2.80 13.48
CA GLU A 437 7.84 1.35 13.32
C GLU A 437 6.47 1.02 12.68
N VAL A 438 6.49 0.35 11.54
CA VAL A 438 5.29 -0.11 10.83
C VAL A 438 5.42 -1.61 10.65
N SER A 439 4.64 -2.40 11.39
CA SER A 439 4.78 -3.86 11.31
C SER A 439 3.49 -4.65 11.36
N HIS A 440 3.42 -5.75 10.62
CA HIS A 440 2.26 -6.65 10.63
C HIS A 440 0.93 -5.96 10.27
N ASN A 441 0.95 -4.91 9.45
CA ASN A 441 -0.28 -4.26 9.00
C ASN A 441 -0.73 -4.79 7.65
N ARG A 442 -2.04 -4.70 7.39
CA ARG A 442 -2.64 -4.84 6.06
C ARG A 442 -2.98 -3.44 5.55
N ILE A 443 -2.35 -3.00 4.46
CA ILE A 443 -2.49 -1.65 3.91
C ILE A 443 -2.92 -1.77 2.46
N HIS A 444 -4.17 -1.41 2.13
CA HIS A 444 -4.70 -1.72 0.80
C HIS A 444 -5.86 -0.86 0.28
N ASN A 445 -6.10 -0.93 -1.03
CA ASN A 445 -7.13 -0.15 -1.74
C ASN A 445 -7.03 1.35 -1.42
N ILE A 446 -5.82 1.88 -1.54
CA ILE A 446 -5.49 3.28 -1.27
C ILE A 446 -5.16 3.96 -2.59
N SER A 447 -5.78 5.11 -2.90
CA SER A 447 -5.52 5.76 -4.21
C SER A 447 -4.19 6.50 -4.30
N GLY A 448 -3.53 6.75 -3.15
CA GLY A 448 -2.20 7.33 -3.12
C GLY A 448 -1.13 6.37 -2.58
N VAL A 449 -0.53 6.69 -1.43
CA VAL A 449 0.68 6.03 -0.92
C VAL A 449 0.37 5.05 0.21
N GLY A 450 1.03 3.89 0.24
CA GLY A 450 0.87 2.93 1.32
C GLY A 450 1.45 3.47 2.63
N VAL A 451 2.78 3.62 2.66
CA VAL A 451 3.54 4.18 3.77
C VAL A 451 4.45 5.30 3.26
N PHE A 452 4.33 6.48 3.84
CA PHE A 452 5.18 7.63 3.55
C PHE A 452 5.90 8.11 4.82
N GLY A 453 7.23 8.11 4.80
CA GLY A 453 8.09 8.60 5.86
C GLY A 453 8.99 9.73 5.38
N GLN A 454 8.57 10.98 5.56
CA GLN A 454 9.44 12.12 5.29
C GLN A 454 10.29 12.44 6.52
N ARG A 455 11.61 12.46 6.32
CA ARG A 455 12.60 12.73 7.38
C ARG A 455 12.52 11.77 8.57
N SER A 456 11.89 10.61 8.39
CA SER A 456 11.85 9.52 9.36
C SER A 456 13.09 8.64 9.22
N SER A 457 14.12 8.92 9.99
CA SER A 457 15.33 8.09 10.10
C SER A 457 15.18 7.03 11.18
N PHE A 458 16.08 6.04 11.20
CA PHE A 458 16.10 4.96 12.20
C PHE A 458 14.77 4.20 12.30
N SER A 459 14.05 4.11 11.18
CA SER A 459 12.69 3.58 11.08
C SER A 459 12.69 2.15 10.55
N ARG A 460 11.63 1.40 10.86
CA ARG A 460 11.45 -0.01 10.48
C ARG A 460 10.09 -0.19 9.81
N VAL A 461 10.06 -0.79 8.61
CA VAL A 461 8.83 -1.21 7.94
C VAL A 461 8.96 -2.70 7.63
N THR A 462 8.28 -3.54 8.40
CA THR A 462 8.50 -4.99 8.32
C THR A 462 7.25 -5.85 8.45
N TYR A 463 7.18 -6.97 7.75
CA TYR A 463 6.08 -7.93 7.86
C TYR A 463 4.70 -7.34 7.50
N ASN A 464 4.64 -6.33 6.63
CA ASN A 464 3.37 -5.77 6.18
C ASN A 464 2.93 -6.42 4.85
N ALA A 465 1.61 -6.54 4.68
CA ALA A 465 0.98 -6.81 3.39
C ALA A 465 0.44 -5.49 2.82
N ILE A 466 1.04 -5.01 1.73
CA ILE A 466 0.77 -3.71 1.12
C ILE A 466 0.35 -3.93 -0.33
N PHE A 467 -0.92 -3.74 -0.67
CA PHE A 467 -1.41 -4.07 -2.02
C PHE A 467 -2.51 -3.15 -2.53
N ASP A 468 -2.67 -3.05 -3.84
CA ASP A 468 -3.61 -2.14 -4.51
C ASP A 468 -3.40 -0.67 -4.06
N ILE A 469 -2.16 -0.22 -4.20
CA ILE A 469 -1.70 1.11 -3.77
C ILE A 469 -1.48 1.98 -4.99
N GLY A 470 -2.17 3.11 -5.08
CA GLY A 470 -2.05 4.01 -6.22
C GLY A 470 -2.46 3.37 -7.54
N ASP A 471 -3.12 2.21 -7.51
CA ASP A 471 -3.52 1.44 -8.69
C ASP A 471 -4.72 2.04 -9.43
N GLN A 472 -5.25 3.16 -8.94
CA GLN A 472 -6.50 3.71 -9.44
C GLN A 472 -6.36 5.20 -9.79
N ALA A 473 -6.54 5.44 -11.10
CA ALA A 473 -6.75 6.72 -11.78
C ALA A 473 -5.59 7.74 -11.78
N TRP A 474 -4.67 7.62 -12.74
CA TRP A 474 -3.99 8.73 -13.45
C TRP A 474 -3.77 10.02 -12.62
N GLY A 475 -3.22 9.91 -11.41
CA GLY A 475 -2.90 11.04 -10.55
C GLY A 475 -4.04 11.66 -9.74
N ARG A 476 -5.07 10.88 -9.36
CA ARG A 476 -6.16 11.35 -8.47
C ARG A 476 -5.77 11.45 -6.99
N ALA A 477 -4.64 10.89 -6.56
CA ALA A 477 -4.10 11.12 -5.23
C ALA A 477 -3.81 12.61 -5.01
N THR A 478 -4.32 13.19 -3.91
CA THR A 478 -3.99 14.57 -3.54
C THR A 478 -2.56 14.61 -3.01
N GLY A 479 -1.66 15.34 -3.68
CA GLY A 479 -0.29 15.52 -3.19
C GLY A 479 -0.20 16.30 -1.86
N LEU A 480 1.03 16.63 -1.47
CA LEU A 480 1.37 17.48 -0.32
C LEU A 480 0.40 18.67 -0.26
N ASP A 481 -0.24 18.86 0.89
CA ASP A 481 -1.14 19.98 1.22
C ASP A 481 -2.62 19.86 0.79
N GLY A 482 -3.08 18.69 0.32
CA GLY A 482 -4.50 18.51 -0.05
C GLY A 482 -4.94 19.39 -1.22
N GLN A 483 -3.98 19.96 -1.95
CA GLN A 483 -4.22 20.68 -3.19
C GLN A 483 -4.13 19.68 -4.34
N LEU A 484 -5.23 19.53 -5.09
CA LEU A 484 -5.28 18.79 -6.35
C LEU A 484 -4.19 19.33 -7.28
N GLY A 485 -3.12 18.57 -7.51
CA GLY A 485 -1.95 19.20 -8.11
C GLY A 485 -0.88 18.34 -8.70
N ALA A 486 -0.38 17.36 -7.96
CA ALA A 486 0.53 16.38 -8.51
C ALA A 486 0.51 15.14 -7.63
N ALA A 487 0.18 14.00 -8.22
CA ALA A 487 0.88 12.79 -7.83
C ALA A 487 2.33 13.01 -8.28
N ASN A 488 3.13 13.65 -7.41
CA ASN A 488 4.58 13.63 -7.54
C ASN A 488 5.03 12.15 -7.53
N ASN A 489 6.28 11.89 -7.91
CA ASN A 489 6.91 10.57 -7.99
C ASN A 489 6.99 9.78 -6.65
N GLN A 490 6.21 10.14 -5.63
CA GLN A 490 6.15 9.49 -4.31
C GLN A 490 4.73 9.06 -3.94
N PHE A 491 3.69 9.63 -4.56
CA PHE A 491 2.32 9.48 -4.10
C PHE A 491 1.58 8.25 -4.60
N LEU A 492 2.19 7.40 -5.43
CA LEU A 492 1.61 6.12 -5.88
C LEU A 492 2.53 4.95 -5.52
N THR A 493 3.35 5.13 -4.48
CA THR A 493 4.39 4.18 -4.07
C THR A 493 3.89 3.31 -2.93
N GLY A 494 4.35 2.06 -2.85
CA GLY A 494 4.06 1.18 -1.71
C GLY A 494 4.66 1.73 -0.42
N ILE A 495 5.99 1.87 -0.39
CA ILE A 495 6.74 2.43 0.73
C ILE A 495 7.69 3.53 0.23
N THR A 496 7.63 4.73 0.80
CA THR A 496 8.56 5.82 0.50
C THR A 496 9.23 6.37 1.75
N PHE A 497 10.56 6.46 1.72
CA PHE A 497 11.33 7.33 2.60
C PHE A 497 12.12 8.37 1.78
N TYR A 498 11.99 9.63 2.17
CA TYR A 498 12.61 10.75 1.44
C TYR A 498 13.65 11.48 2.28
N SER A 499 14.90 11.48 1.79
CA SER A 499 16.04 12.18 2.38
C SER A 499 16.23 11.81 3.87
N THR A 500 16.41 10.51 4.12
CA THR A 500 16.50 9.89 5.46
C THR A 500 17.81 9.13 5.67
N GLN A 501 17.99 8.49 6.82
CA GLN A 501 19.08 7.53 7.02
C GLN A 501 18.68 6.32 7.87
N SER A 502 19.42 5.22 7.70
CA SER A 502 19.38 4.07 8.62
C SER A 502 18.01 3.42 8.80
N ASN A 503 17.20 3.41 7.74
CA ASN A 503 15.89 2.73 7.74
C ASN A 503 16.03 1.27 7.30
N TYR A 504 15.22 0.41 7.90
CA TYR A 504 15.17 -1.03 7.66
C TYR A 504 13.81 -1.42 7.08
N ILE A 505 13.78 -1.86 5.82
CA ILE A 505 12.57 -2.25 5.11
C ILE A 505 12.71 -3.73 4.74
N ALA A 506 12.00 -4.61 5.44
CA ALA A 506 12.23 -6.05 5.26
C ALA A 506 11.00 -6.93 5.46
N TYR A 507 10.95 -8.06 4.76
CA TYR A 507 9.87 -9.05 4.91
C TYR A 507 8.47 -8.50 4.60
N ASN A 508 8.37 -7.49 3.72
CA ASN A 508 7.06 -6.99 3.28
C ASN A 508 6.65 -7.68 1.98
N GLN A 509 5.35 -7.87 1.82
CA GLN A 509 4.70 -8.25 0.57
C GLN A 509 4.08 -6.98 -0.02
N ILE A 510 4.52 -6.59 -1.21
CA ILE A 510 4.15 -5.33 -1.87
C ILE A 510 3.64 -5.64 -3.27
N GLU A 511 2.35 -5.41 -3.53
CA GLU A 511 1.70 -5.89 -4.77
C GLU A 511 0.81 -4.83 -5.40
N ASN A 512 0.65 -4.87 -6.72
CA ASN A 512 -0.27 -3.99 -7.46
C ASN A 512 -0.08 -2.51 -7.13
N VAL A 513 1.13 -1.99 -7.37
CA VAL A 513 1.48 -0.61 -7.01
C VAL A 513 1.52 0.28 -8.25
N GLY A 514 0.85 1.43 -8.20
CA GLY A 514 0.75 2.36 -9.31
C GLY A 514 2.09 2.92 -9.79
N TYR A 515 3.08 3.03 -8.91
CA TYR A 515 4.43 3.46 -9.28
C TYR A 515 5.50 2.57 -8.64
N VAL A 516 6.34 3.11 -7.75
CA VAL A 516 7.47 2.37 -7.19
C VAL A 516 6.97 1.42 -6.10
N GLY A 517 7.55 0.22 -5.98
CA GLY A 517 7.30 -0.65 -4.82
C GLY A 517 7.90 -0.03 -3.56
N ILE A 518 9.23 0.09 -3.53
CA ILE A 518 9.99 0.71 -2.44
C ILE A 518 10.88 1.84 -2.97
N ARG A 519 10.67 3.05 -2.43
CA ARG A 519 11.57 4.19 -2.62
C ARG A 519 12.30 4.53 -1.32
N PHE A 520 13.62 4.60 -1.36
CA PHE A 520 14.40 5.10 -0.22
C PHE A 520 15.53 6.02 -0.68
N ASP A 521 15.33 7.31 -0.48
CA ASP A 521 16.33 8.33 -0.77
C ASP A 521 17.11 8.65 0.51
N GLY A 522 18.45 8.65 0.44
CA GLY A 522 19.31 8.85 1.62
C GLY A 522 20.28 7.68 1.86
N LYS A 523 20.81 7.57 3.09
CA LYS A 523 21.99 6.71 3.35
C LYS A 523 21.76 5.60 4.37
N ASN A 524 22.59 4.56 4.27
CA ASN A 524 22.60 3.43 5.21
C ASN A 524 21.24 2.72 5.34
N HIS A 525 20.41 2.81 4.31
CA HIS A 525 19.17 2.06 4.23
C HIS A 525 19.44 0.60 3.92
N ILE A 526 18.60 -0.28 4.46
CA ILE A 526 18.61 -1.70 4.15
C ILE A 526 17.22 -2.08 3.64
N ALA A 527 17.14 -2.61 2.44
CA ALA A 527 15.96 -3.23 1.86
C ALA A 527 16.24 -4.71 1.60
N GLU A 528 15.64 -5.61 2.39
CA GLU A 528 15.92 -7.04 2.27
C GLU A 528 14.71 -7.96 2.46
N TYR A 529 14.71 -9.12 1.79
CA TYR A 529 13.65 -10.13 1.92
C TYR A 529 12.23 -9.61 1.63
N ASN A 530 12.09 -8.54 0.84
CA ASN A 530 10.79 -8.08 0.39
C ASN A 530 10.38 -8.82 -0.88
N GLN A 531 9.08 -9.04 -1.03
CA GLN A 531 8.45 -9.50 -2.26
C GLN A 531 7.70 -8.32 -2.88
N ILE A 532 8.04 -8.00 -4.13
CA ILE A 532 7.49 -6.85 -4.86
C ILE A 532 6.95 -7.36 -6.20
N ILE A 533 5.64 -7.38 -6.38
CA ILE A 533 4.96 -7.92 -7.57
C ILE A 533 4.14 -6.82 -8.22
N ASP A 534 4.17 -6.72 -9.55
CA ASP A 534 3.38 -5.75 -10.31
C ASP A 534 3.53 -4.28 -9.83
N PRO A 535 4.76 -3.77 -9.62
CA PRO A 535 4.95 -2.33 -9.50
C PRO A 535 4.80 -1.65 -10.88
N LEU A 536 4.66 -0.33 -10.86
CA LEU A 536 4.64 0.57 -12.04
C LEU A 536 3.36 0.46 -12.90
N ARG A 537 2.24 0.06 -12.28
CA ARG A 537 0.95 -0.13 -12.96
C ARG A 537 0.30 1.13 -13.52
N GLN A 538 0.76 2.32 -13.13
CA GLN A 538 0.26 3.61 -13.61
C GLN A 538 1.39 4.48 -14.19
N LEU A 539 2.57 4.54 -13.57
CA LEU A 539 3.66 5.46 -13.94
C LEU A 539 4.94 4.72 -14.36
N SER A 540 5.78 5.40 -15.15
CA SER A 540 7.07 4.89 -15.65
C SER A 540 8.25 5.75 -15.15
N ASP A 541 9.49 5.40 -15.50
CA ASP A 541 10.72 6.01 -14.95
C ASP A 541 10.91 5.74 -13.45
N GLY A 542 10.49 4.55 -13.04
CA GLY A 542 10.61 4.04 -11.68
C GLY A 542 11.10 2.60 -11.67
N GLY A 543 11.15 2.01 -10.47
CA GLY A 543 11.48 0.61 -10.31
C GLY A 543 10.67 -0.08 -9.22
N GLY A 544 10.73 -1.42 -9.17
CA GLY A 544 10.29 -2.17 -7.99
C GLY A 544 10.99 -1.66 -6.74
N ILE A 545 12.30 -1.45 -6.83
CA ILE A 545 13.08 -0.68 -5.85
C ILE A 545 13.75 0.51 -6.53
N TYR A 546 13.60 1.70 -5.98
CA TYR A 546 14.10 2.95 -6.57
C TYR A 546 14.81 3.84 -5.54
N SER A 547 15.84 4.57 -5.98
CA SER A 547 16.42 5.65 -5.19
C SER A 547 16.86 6.82 -6.07
N PHE A 548 16.84 8.03 -5.50
CA PHE A 548 17.27 9.26 -6.17
C PHE A 548 17.92 10.25 -5.21
N GLN A 549 19.02 10.88 -5.66
CA GLN A 549 19.63 11.97 -4.91
C GLN A 549 19.05 13.33 -5.31
N ALA A 550 18.15 13.87 -4.49
CA ALA A 550 17.67 15.24 -4.66
C ALA A 550 18.78 16.28 -4.38
N ALA A 551 18.83 17.34 -5.18
CA ALA A 551 19.87 18.37 -5.12
C ALA A 551 19.97 19.10 -3.76
N LYS A 552 18.88 19.10 -2.97
CA LYS A 552 18.80 19.71 -1.63
C LYS A 552 18.47 18.68 -0.54
N ALA A 553 18.74 17.39 -0.77
CA ALA A 553 18.52 16.37 0.25
C ALA A 553 19.47 16.58 1.45
N THR A 554 18.95 16.39 2.67
CA THR A 554 19.72 16.41 3.91
C THR A 554 20.79 15.32 3.92
N TYR A 555 20.42 14.12 3.45
CA TYR A 555 21.31 12.98 3.34
C TYR A 555 21.55 12.64 1.87
N GLN A 556 22.83 12.41 1.54
CA GLN A 556 23.18 11.89 0.22
C GLN A 556 22.71 10.43 0.09
N THR A 557 22.32 10.03 -1.10
CA THR A 557 21.85 8.69 -1.41
C THR A 557 23.04 7.78 -1.60
N LYS A 558 23.46 7.10 -0.52
CA LYS A 558 24.70 6.32 -0.52
C LYS A 558 24.77 5.23 0.54
N GLU A 559 25.70 4.30 0.38
CA GLU A 559 26.01 3.28 1.41
C GLU A 559 24.79 2.42 1.79
N ASN A 560 23.86 2.23 0.84
CA ASN A 560 22.66 1.44 1.04
C ASN A 560 22.91 -0.04 0.70
N LEU A 561 22.03 -0.91 1.20
CA LEU A 561 22.03 -2.35 0.92
C LEU A 561 20.66 -2.77 0.42
N ILE A 562 20.64 -3.38 -0.77
CA ILE A 562 19.46 -4.01 -1.38
C ILE A 562 19.81 -5.48 -1.55
N GLN A 563 19.22 -6.37 -0.75
CA GLN A 563 19.58 -7.78 -0.85
C GLN A 563 18.43 -8.76 -0.69
N LYS A 564 18.49 -9.89 -1.40
CA LYS A 564 17.56 -11.01 -1.21
C LYS A 564 16.09 -10.64 -1.35
N ASN A 565 15.80 -9.62 -2.14
CA ASN A 565 14.43 -9.28 -2.51
C ASN A 565 14.02 -10.10 -3.73
N ILE A 566 12.72 -10.37 -3.84
CA ILE A 566 12.09 -10.92 -5.03
C ILE A 566 11.30 -9.80 -5.68
N ILE A 567 11.65 -9.47 -6.92
CA ILE A 567 10.93 -8.48 -7.73
C ILE A 567 10.40 -9.22 -8.95
N ASP A 568 9.08 -9.21 -9.12
CA ASP A 568 8.41 -9.87 -10.22
C ASP A 568 7.55 -8.89 -11.00
N ASN A 569 7.54 -9.09 -12.32
CA ASN A 569 6.57 -8.52 -13.24
C ASN A 569 6.48 -6.99 -13.15
N THR A 570 7.57 -6.27 -13.45
CA THR A 570 7.51 -4.81 -13.51
C THR A 570 6.75 -4.41 -14.78
N GLN A 571 5.43 -4.26 -14.65
CA GLN A 571 4.52 -4.05 -15.77
C GLN A 571 4.48 -2.60 -16.21
N ALA A 572 4.22 -2.43 -17.51
CA ALA A 572 3.85 -1.17 -18.10
C ALA A 572 2.34 -0.95 -17.99
N ASP A 573 1.90 0.23 -17.54
CA ASP A 573 0.58 0.72 -17.94
C ASP A 573 0.55 0.90 -19.46
N ASN A 574 0.04 -0.11 -20.16
CA ASN A 574 -0.23 -0.07 -21.59
C ASN A 574 -1.53 0.69 -21.90
N GLN A 575 -2.26 1.20 -20.89
CA GLN A 575 -3.49 1.94 -21.11
C GLN A 575 -3.17 3.30 -21.76
N VAL A 576 -3.31 3.30 -23.08
CA VAL A 576 -3.91 4.34 -23.90
C VAL A 576 -3.65 5.78 -23.42
N GLY A 577 -2.54 6.34 -23.86
CA GLY A 577 -2.24 7.79 -23.83
C GLY A 577 -0.77 8.09 -24.06
N TYR A 578 0.11 7.13 -23.77
CA TYR A 578 1.55 7.26 -23.98
C TYR A 578 2.10 6.38 -25.13
N LYS A 579 1.32 6.14 -26.19
CA LYS A 579 1.98 5.84 -27.49
C LYS A 579 2.59 7.16 -27.94
N MET A 580 3.83 7.38 -27.53
CA MET A 580 4.61 8.53 -27.94
C MET A 580 4.57 8.67 -29.46
N ASP A 581 4.23 9.87 -29.95
CA ASP A 581 4.48 10.28 -31.34
C ASP A 581 5.99 10.32 -31.66
N LYS A 582 6.83 9.92 -30.70
CA LYS A 582 8.21 9.46 -30.93
C LYS A 582 8.20 7.93 -30.94
N PRO A 583 8.43 7.29 -32.10
CA PRO A 583 8.56 5.83 -32.24
C PRO A 583 9.61 5.15 -31.33
N ASN A 584 10.42 5.94 -30.61
CA ASN A 584 11.59 5.50 -29.85
C ASN A 584 11.53 5.86 -28.35
N ALA A 585 10.41 6.37 -27.83
CA ALA A 585 10.32 6.64 -26.41
C ALA A 585 10.11 5.34 -25.63
N LYS A 586 11.14 4.90 -24.92
CA LYS A 586 11.10 3.68 -24.12
C LYS A 586 10.40 3.99 -22.80
N LEU A 587 9.37 3.22 -22.48
CA LEU A 587 8.78 3.21 -21.15
C LEU A 587 9.80 2.54 -20.21
N MET A 588 10.26 3.26 -19.18
CA MET A 588 11.27 2.74 -18.26
C MET A 588 10.57 2.06 -17.08
N HIS A 589 10.47 0.73 -17.16
CA HIS A 589 10.00 -0.10 -16.05
C HIS A 589 11.13 -1.02 -15.59
N VAL A 590 11.62 -0.74 -14.39
CA VAL A 590 12.88 -1.30 -13.92
C VAL A 590 12.66 -2.20 -12.71
N GLY A 591 13.43 -3.28 -12.58
CA GLY A 591 13.47 -4.04 -11.32
C GLY A 591 14.06 -3.21 -10.18
N ILE A 592 15.36 -2.94 -10.25
CA ILE A 592 16.10 -2.07 -9.32
C ILE A 592 16.68 -0.87 -10.07
N TYR A 593 16.26 0.34 -9.70
CA TYR A 593 16.65 1.58 -10.36
C TYR A 593 17.39 2.52 -9.40
N MET A 594 18.70 2.61 -9.57
CA MET A 594 19.52 3.65 -8.95
C MET A 594 19.56 4.88 -9.85
N ASP A 595 18.67 5.83 -9.57
CA ASP A 595 18.62 7.08 -10.31
C ASP A 595 19.73 8.05 -9.87
N ASN A 596 19.80 9.19 -10.53
CA ASN A 596 20.92 10.10 -10.59
C ASN A 596 21.63 10.34 -9.24
N ASN A 597 22.97 10.28 -9.27
CA ASN A 597 23.87 10.54 -8.14
C ASN A 597 23.71 9.64 -6.90
N SER A 598 23.12 8.45 -7.04
CA SER A 598 23.20 7.43 -5.98
C SER A 598 24.61 6.82 -5.96
N LYS A 599 25.11 6.41 -4.80
CA LYS A 599 26.49 5.93 -4.65
C LYS A 599 26.61 4.72 -3.76
N THR A 600 27.67 3.93 -3.93
CA THR A 600 28.14 2.91 -2.98
C THR A 600 27.06 1.97 -2.45
N THR A 601 26.02 1.74 -3.25
CA THR A 601 24.91 0.85 -2.89
C THR A 601 25.28 -0.56 -3.30
N LYS A 602 25.09 -1.50 -2.37
CA LYS A 602 25.27 -2.93 -2.59
C LYS A 602 23.93 -3.53 -3.01
N ILE A 603 23.92 -4.21 -4.15
CA ILE A 603 22.75 -4.87 -4.75
C ILE A 603 23.09 -6.36 -4.84
N LEU A 604 22.70 -7.13 -3.82
CA LEU A 604 23.22 -8.48 -3.59
C LEU A 604 22.11 -9.54 -3.59
N ASP A 605 22.30 -10.67 -4.25
CA ASP A 605 21.45 -11.86 -4.08
C ASP A 605 19.95 -11.64 -4.32
N ASN A 606 19.56 -10.63 -5.12
CA ASN A 606 18.16 -10.39 -5.45
C ASN A 606 17.72 -11.29 -6.60
N THR A 607 16.46 -11.72 -6.60
CA THR A 607 15.81 -12.38 -7.73
C THR A 607 14.91 -11.37 -8.42
N ILE A 608 15.20 -11.05 -9.67
CA ILE A 608 14.41 -10.12 -10.48
C ILE A 608 13.93 -10.86 -11.72
N ILE A 609 12.63 -11.06 -11.82
CA ILE A 609 11.98 -11.79 -12.91
C ILE A 609 10.87 -10.90 -13.53
N GLY A 610 10.49 -11.16 -14.78
CA GLY A 610 9.38 -10.46 -15.42
C GLY A 610 9.61 -8.97 -15.70
N CYS A 611 10.86 -8.51 -15.81
CA CYS A 611 11.11 -7.09 -16.14
C CYS A 611 10.84 -6.79 -17.62
N THR A 612 9.95 -5.82 -17.88
CA THR A 612 9.57 -5.41 -19.25
C THR A 612 10.59 -4.50 -19.94
N ASP A 613 11.40 -3.70 -19.21
CA ASP A 613 12.49 -2.91 -19.80
C ASP A 613 13.88 -3.29 -19.26
N ILE A 614 14.17 -3.05 -17.98
CA ILE A 614 15.53 -3.23 -17.42
C ILE A 614 15.48 -3.93 -16.06
N CYS A 615 16.21 -5.03 -15.82
CA CYS A 615 16.25 -5.61 -14.46
C CYS A 615 16.99 -4.69 -13.48
N ILE A 616 18.19 -4.22 -13.82
CA ILE A 616 18.95 -3.25 -13.00
C ILE A 616 19.39 -2.05 -13.84
N LEU A 617 19.02 -0.83 -13.43
CA LEU A 617 19.44 0.42 -14.07
C LEU A 617 20.28 1.27 -13.11
N LEU A 618 21.52 1.56 -13.52
CA LEU A 618 22.36 2.62 -12.93
C LEU A 618 22.33 3.84 -13.87
N ASN A 619 21.59 4.89 -13.49
CA ASN A 619 21.46 6.09 -14.30
C ASN A 619 22.64 7.06 -14.07
N ARG A 620 22.51 8.33 -14.46
CA ARG A 620 23.67 9.23 -14.60
C ARG A 620 24.35 9.51 -13.26
N HIS A 621 25.67 9.64 -13.30
CA HIS A 621 26.49 10.05 -12.14
C HIS A 621 26.39 9.12 -10.91
N ASN A 622 25.97 7.87 -11.11
CA ASN A 622 26.12 6.84 -10.10
C ASN A 622 27.61 6.48 -9.91
N ASP A 623 28.01 6.00 -8.72
CA ASP A 623 29.43 5.71 -8.44
C ASP A 623 29.64 4.67 -7.34
N GLY A 624 30.62 3.76 -7.52
CA GLY A 624 31.08 2.85 -6.47
C GLY A 624 30.11 1.73 -6.06
N HIS A 625 29.13 1.36 -6.88
CA HIS A 625 28.15 0.31 -6.56
C HIS A 625 28.79 -1.09 -6.55
N THR A 626 28.16 -2.03 -5.83
CA THR A 626 28.50 -3.46 -5.88
C THR A 626 27.26 -4.22 -6.29
N ILE A 627 27.31 -4.93 -7.40
CA ILE A 627 26.24 -5.80 -7.89
C ILE A 627 26.79 -7.23 -7.88
N ASP A 628 26.27 -8.09 -7.03
CA ASP A 628 26.76 -9.47 -6.86
C ASP A 628 25.63 -10.47 -6.59
N GLY A 629 25.77 -11.73 -7.02
CA GLY A 629 24.85 -12.83 -6.66
C GLY A 629 23.39 -12.71 -7.15
N ASN A 630 23.02 -11.69 -7.92
CA ASN A 630 21.63 -11.51 -8.36
C ASN A 630 21.24 -12.50 -9.47
N ILE A 631 20.00 -13.00 -9.42
CA ILE A 631 19.34 -13.80 -10.46
C ILE A 631 18.45 -12.86 -11.28
N LEU A 632 18.74 -12.69 -12.57
CA LEU A 632 18.08 -11.70 -13.41
C LEU A 632 17.46 -12.34 -14.65
N TYR A 633 16.14 -12.18 -14.81
CA TYR A 633 15.38 -12.65 -15.96
C TYR A 633 14.43 -11.54 -16.45
N GLY A 634 14.72 -10.94 -17.60
CA GLY A 634 13.92 -9.87 -18.18
C GLY A 634 13.74 -10.04 -19.68
N GLU A 635 12.76 -9.35 -20.25
CA GLU A 635 12.40 -9.47 -21.67
C GLU A 635 13.32 -8.67 -22.60
N ASN A 636 13.99 -7.62 -22.09
CA ASN A 636 14.69 -6.64 -22.92
C ASN A 636 16.14 -6.42 -22.50
N LYS A 637 16.39 -5.85 -21.30
CA LYS A 637 17.75 -5.65 -20.79
C LYS A 637 17.90 -6.19 -19.38
N ILE A 638 19.00 -6.89 -19.14
CA ILE A 638 19.33 -7.38 -17.81
C ILE A 638 19.97 -6.28 -16.95
N LEU A 639 20.94 -5.56 -17.49
CA LEU A 639 21.68 -4.53 -16.77
C LEU A 639 22.05 -3.39 -17.71
N GLN A 640 21.70 -2.16 -17.31
CA GLN A 640 22.09 -0.95 -18.01
C GLN A 640 22.83 0.01 -17.09
N VAL A 641 23.97 0.50 -17.58
CA VAL A 641 24.79 1.49 -16.89
C VAL A 641 24.99 2.70 -17.80
N THR A 642 24.58 3.88 -17.35
CA THR A 642 24.72 5.13 -18.11
C THR A 642 25.85 5.99 -17.56
N ARG A 643 26.66 6.55 -18.47
CA ARG A 643 27.73 7.56 -18.32
C ARG A 643 28.36 7.75 -16.91
N ALA A 644 29.69 7.60 -16.88
CA ALA A 644 30.59 7.93 -15.76
C ALA A 644 30.32 7.14 -14.46
N GLN A 645 30.73 5.86 -14.44
CA GLN A 645 30.95 5.11 -13.20
C GLN A 645 32.45 5.04 -12.91
N LYS A 646 32.86 5.33 -11.67
CA LYS A 646 34.18 4.89 -11.19
C LYS A 646 33.94 3.71 -10.22
N ASN A 647 34.89 2.78 -10.16
CA ASN A 647 34.96 1.77 -9.10
C ASN A 647 33.69 0.91 -8.85
N THR A 648 32.87 0.62 -9.87
CA THR A 648 31.69 -0.27 -9.74
C THR A 648 32.08 -1.73 -10.01
N PHE A 649 31.71 -2.64 -9.11
CA PHE A 649 31.95 -4.09 -9.23
C PHE A 649 30.67 -4.82 -9.63
N ILE A 650 30.76 -5.75 -10.59
CA ILE A 650 29.61 -6.46 -11.17
C ILE A 650 29.95 -7.95 -11.34
N GLN A 651 29.18 -8.82 -10.69
CA GLN A 651 29.19 -10.27 -10.82
C GLN A 651 27.72 -10.76 -10.68
N SER A 652 27.27 -11.70 -11.51
CA SER A 652 25.89 -12.23 -11.45
C SER A 652 25.88 -13.67 -11.95
N GLU A 653 25.17 -14.56 -11.24
CA GLU A 653 25.30 -16.01 -11.40
C GLU A 653 24.47 -16.57 -12.58
N THR A 654 23.43 -15.85 -13.02
CA THR A 654 22.60 -16.24 -14.18
C THR A 654 22.07 -15.02 -14.92
N MET A 655 22.49 -14.86 -16.17
CA MET A 655 21.94 -13.91 -17.15
C MET A 655 21.40 -14.69 -18.33
N SER A 656 20.15 -14.46 -18.74
CA SER A 656 19.68 -14.96 -20.06
C SER A 656 20.41 -14.21 -21.18
N TRP A 657 20.47 -14.82 -22.37
CA TRP A 657 21.23 -14.35 -23.53
C TRP A 657 20.67 -13.04 -24.12
N LEU A 658 20.89 -11.87 -23.49
CA LEU A 658 20.82 -10.57 -24.16
C LEU A 658 21.49 -9.43 -23.35
N ASP A 659 22.52 -8.84 -23.97
CA ASP A 659 23.14 -7.51 -23.82
C ASP A 659 23.34 -6.89 -22.42
N LEU A 660 24.56 -7.07 -21.87
CA LEU A 660 25.17 -6.07 -21.00
C LEU A 660 25.50 -4.81 -21.85
N LEU A 661 24.66 -3.78 -21.79
CA LEU A 661 24.90 -2.53 -22.51
C LEU A 661 25.63 -1.51 -21.59
N ILE A 662 26.96 -1.46 -21.71
CA ILE A 662 27.76 -0.37 -21.16
C ILE A 662 27.85 0.73 -22.22
N LEU A 663 27.16 1.85 -22.02
CA LEU A 663 27.30 3.00 -22.91
C LEU A 663 28.63 3.71 -22.65
N PRO A 664 29.43 4.03 -23.69
CA PRO A 664 30.72 4.68 -23.52
C PRO A 664 30.60 6.05 -22.84
N THR A 665 31.67 6.40 -22.11
CA THR A 665 31.84 7.60 -21.27
C THR A 665 31.58 8.91 -21.99
#